data_AF-A0AAD5VE64-F1
#
_entry.id   AF-A0AAD5VE64-F1
#
_cell.length_a   1.000
_cell.length_b   1.000
_cell.length_c   1.000
_cell.angle_alpha   90.00
_cell.angle_beta   90.00
_cell.angle_gamma   90.00
#
_symmetry.space_group_name_H-M   'P 1'
#
loop_
_entity.id
_entity.type
_entity.pdbx_description
1 polymer ?
#
loop_
_entity_poly.entity_id
_entity_poly.type
_entity_poly.pdbx_seq_one_letter_code
_entity_poly.pdbx_strand_id
1 'polypeptide(L)'
;MDAIISLMLHPRLTSWFAKGSDSGWFDPVYPLTLFFAFGIYTVVQKYHKKHNSPIPFQYSVPEQANPEYKGQIIPDANLNSHLENPELSQLFPVADRKFITAFDPATGLHLATVSADSADDIAYKIQLAKEAQKDWKHTTFTQRRRVVRTLMKWLVDNQDALIDAALGEILTTCSKMEWLLNHGEKALRPERRSTNLMLSYKIGEVHYEPLGVVAAITSWNYPLHNAWSPILAGIFAGNGVVLKCSENVIWSTAWFVGAIQEALRVCGQDPELVQLVCCYPDDAPALTRSPEIKHITFIGSEAVGKKIALDAAVNLTPVTLELGGKDPAIILPNTDLERYSSTLMRGVFQNMGQNCIGIERILVQEDQYDALYEMLSDRVKKLRAGSVLTPTPEGYISTVDSGSMINGERFRGLEKVITDAADAGCQVEGVGDSAGQEYRHPQLGTGYYFTPTIVGSVTKDMEIANVELFAPIALLMPYETVDEAIEIANGTRYALGASVFGPDQDEALAVAKELECGMVSVNDFGVFYINQDLPFGGVKSSGYGRFGGPEGLRSLTNPKAIVIDRFPRLIQTSIPKVLDYPLRSLFWSWEFTSGLVQFLYGDRWRTRIAGILALYRAAKHGPTGNREGSEETVVRCCEIIKALARGSTNVFNSTRVLYFATAGLYFDTVSPKEAPEERKALVERETHNAIAALRALKIASYRVAKHDPAPVLDGVISALGTLKTLETLELTVYPHIPPTLSLSPISGLRVFTLNCYDSNNAQVFAPLLARCPQLSELSIFQVISPISFRSLFEAVNQEGLTLPLRRIELVGFEDTLKEIPANIRHFRSLRYLETSDSPSTGDICLTLWRAGVLLEGLTTDYRGDAALLQYLTTYSGLKELKIYLPRSTRSSPELMDSIYGQVLPTQRQSLEILQLRSGWMHVPTEDHLIELIKCKELRSLSIRSSVSAEAIACEDTTLIKKWLNACTQLSNLIEIGLAVEADVVEGFDGNDMGAYLSSGYVWVSGAIDQFKAKAGCLKFTIHNDSRWHPSSVSKS
;
A
#
# COMPACT_ATOMS: atom_id res chain seq x y z
N MET A 1 40.17 -23.38 8.70
CA MET A 1 41.04 -24.23 9.55
C MET A 1 41.93 -25.13 8.68
N ASP A 2 41.40 -25.72 7.61
CA ASP A 2 42.21 -26.52 6.66
C ASP A 2 43.37 -25.73 6.04
N ALA A 3 43.19 -24.43 5.80
CA ALA A 3 44.26 -23.54 5.40
C ALA A 3 45.35 -23.36 6.48
N ILE A 4 45.01 -23.43 7.77
CA ILE A 4 45.98 -23.32 8.89
C ILE A 4 46.73 -24.65 9.06
N ILE A 5 46.03 -25.78 8.94
CA ILE A 5 46.63 -27.12 8.97
C ILE A 5 47.53 -27.32 7.75
N SER A 6 47.11 -26.91 6.56
CA SER A 6 47.93 -26.92 5.34
C SER A 6 49.13 -25.99 5.43
N LEU A 7 48.98 -24.81 6.05
CA LEU A 7 50.09 -23.90 6.34
C LEU A 7 51.08 -24.51 7.33
N MET A 8 50.61 -25.12 8.44
CA MET A 8 51.46 -25.75 9.45
C MET A 8 52.16 -27.01 8.95
N LEU A 9 51.53 -27.76 8.05
CA LEU A 9 52.11 -28.95 7.39
C LEU A 9 52.90 -28.58 6.12
N HIS A 10 53.03 -27.29 5.79
CA HIS A 10 53.69 -26.85 4.57
C HIS A 10 55.20 -27.14 4.63
N PRO A 11 55.80 -27.79 3.61
CA PRO A 11 57.22 -28.19 3.59
C PRO A 11 58.22 -27.05 3.83
N ARG A 12 57.82 -25.81 3.53
CA ARG A 12 58.65 -24.60 3.75
C ARG A 12 58.70 -24.13 5.21
N LEU A 13 57.66 -24.40 6.01
CA LEU A 13 57.66 -24.07 7.44
C LEU A 13 58.47 -25.10 8.24
N THR A 14 58.37 -26.38 7.89
CA THR A 14 59.22 -27.46 8.45
C THR A 14 60.71 -27.29 8.12
N SER A 15 61.05 -26.72 6.97
CA SER A 15 62.45 -26.45 6.58
C SER A 15 63.04 -25.14 7.11
N TRP A 16 62.21 -24.18 7.54
CA TRP A 16 62.69 -22.93 8.15
C TRP A 16 63.22 -23.16 9.56
N PHE A 17 62.58 -24.06 10.33
CA PHE A 17 63.07 -24.48 11.65
C PHE A 17 64.23 -25.49 11.61
N ALA A 18 64.43 -26.19 10.49
CA ALA A 18 65.55 -27.10 10.29
C ALA A 18 66.89 -26.40 9.98
N LYS A 19 66.90 -25.08 9.74
CA LYS A 19 68.10 -24.34 9.31
C LYS A 19 68.90 -23.68 10.43
N GLY A 20 68.66 -24.03 11.70
CA GLY A 20 69.30 -23.37 12.83
C GLY A 20 69.56 -24.24 14.05
N SER A 21 70.26 -25.37 13.93
CA SER A 21 71.20 -25.88 14.95
C SER A 21 71.80 -27.22 14.54
N ASP A 22 73.14 -27.32 14.53
CA ASP A 22 73.94 -28.56 14.43
C ASP A 22 73.83 -29.44 15.70
N SER A 23 72.62 -29.65 16.23
CA SER A 23 72.38 -30.58 17.34
C SER A 23 71.23 -31.52 16.98
N GLY A 24 71.56 -32.80 16.80
CA GLY A 24 70.61 -33.89 16.47
C GLY A 24 69.66 -34.26 17.61
N TRP A 25 68.97 -33.28 18.19
CA TRP A 25 67.95 -33.48 19.21
C TRP A 25 66.58 -33.12 18.63
N PHE A 26 65.71 -34.13 18.56
CA PHE A 26 64.30 -34.02 18.24
C PHE A 26 63.66 -32.92 19.09
N ASP A 27 63.24 -31.81 18.48
CA ASP A 27 62.57 -30.72 19.19
C ASP A 27 61.18 -31.20 19.66
N PRO A 28 60.97 -31.44 20.97
CA PRO A 28 59.72 -31.96 21.48
C PRO A 28 58.57 -30.93 21.35
N VAL A 29 58.86 -29.65 21.10
CA VAL A 29 57.87 -28.58 20.99
C VAL A 29 56.95 -28.81 19.79
N TYR A 30 57.45 -29.34 18.67
CA TYR A 30 56.64 -29.60 17.48
C TYR A 30 55.57 -30.70 17.66
N PRO A 31 55.90 -31.94 18.11
CA PRO A 31 54.90 -32.95 18.40
C PRO A 31 53.97 -32.55 19.56
N LEU A 32 54.45 -31.81 20.56
CA LEU A 32 53.60 -31.22 21.60
C LEU A 32 52.59 -30.22 21.01
N THR A 33 53.03 -29.34 20.11
CA THR A 33 52.15 -28.36 19.44
C THR A 33 51.09 -29.06 18.58
N LEU A 34 51.48 -30.08 17.81
CA LEU A 34 50.52 -30.90 17.04
C LEU A 34 49.55 -31.66 17.95
N PHE A 35 50.03 -32.21 19.07
CA PHE A 35 49.19 -32.90 20.05
C PHE A 35 48.16 -31.93 20.68
N PHE A 36 48.56 -30.73 21.09
CA PHE A 36 47.65 -29.71 21.59
C PHE A 36 46.69 -29.20 20.52
N ALA A 37 47.16 -28.95 19.30
CA ALA A 37 46.29 -28.54 18.18
C ALA A 37 45.25 -29.61 17.84
N PHE A 38 45.64 -30.89 17.83
CA PHE A 38 44.73 -32.02 17.65
C PHE A 38 43.78 -32.18 18.85
N GLY A 39 44.27 -31.99 20.08
CA GLY A 39 43.44 -31.96 21.29
C GLY A 39 42.37 -30.86 21.23
N ILE A 40 42.77 -29.64 20.90
CA ILE A 40 41.85 -28.50 20.69
C ILE A 40 40.86 -28.82 19.56
N TYR A 41 41.34 -29.33 18.43
CA TYR A 41 40.49 -29.73 17.31
C TYR A 41 39.45 -30.77 17.72
N THR A 42 39.84 -31.83 18.43
CA THR A 42 38.91 -32.88 18.88
C THR A 42 37.90 -32.36 19.90
N VAL A 43 38.30 -31.46 20.81
CA VAL A 43 37.39 -30.80 21.73
C VAL A 43 36.40 -29.89 20.99
N VAL A 44 36.88 -29.06 20.05
CA VAL A 44 36.06 -28.19 19.21
C VAL A 44 35.09 -29.00 18.35
N GLN A 45 35.54 -30.10 17.74
CA GLN A 45 34.69 -31.02 16.98
C GLN A 45 33.65 -31.71 17.86
N LYS A 46 34.03 -32.20 19.04
CA LYS A 46 33.07 -32.78 20.00
C LYS A 46 32.06 -31.74 20.47
N TYR A 47 32.50 -30.51 20.71
CA TYR A 47 31.64 -29.39 21.09
C TYR A 47 30.64 -29.08 19.97
N HIS A 48 31.10 -28.85 18.74
CA HIS A 48 30.23 -28.62 17.59
C HIS A 48 29.30 -29.79 17.34
N LYS A 49 29.79 -31.04 17.36
CA LYS A 49 28.97 -32.23 17.19
C LYS A 49 27.86 -32.29 18.24
N LYS A 50 28.17 -32.05 19.52
CA LYS A 50 27.20 -32.07 20.62
C LYS A 50 26.13 -30.96 20.50
N HIS A 51 26.52 -29.77 20.07
CA HIS A 51 25.59 -28.62 19.99
C HIS A 51 24.81 -28.56 18.67
N ASN A 52 25.28 -29.26 17.65
CA ASN A 52 24.70 -29.24 16.31
C ASN A 52 23.96 -30.55 15.96
N SER A 53 24.14 -31.62 16.76
CA SER A 53 23.44 -32.90 16.58
C SER A 53 21.96 -32.80 16.93
N PRO A 54 21.09 -33.55 16.22
CA PRO A 54 19.68 -33.65 16.57
C PRO A 54 19.51 -34.25 17.97
N ILE A 55 18.44 -33.85 18.67
CA ILE A 55 18.02 -34.46 19.93
C ILE A 55 16.86 -35.41 19.61
N PRO A 56 17.04 -36.73 19.68
CA PRO A 56 15.93 -37.65 19.47
C PRO A 56 14.82 -37.38 20.50
N PHE A 57 13.58 -37.37 20.04
CA PHE A 57 12.39 -37.32 20.88
C PHE A 57 11.34 -38.26 20.30
N GLN A 58 10.35 -38.62 21.12
CA GLN A 58 9.18 -39.38 20.70
C GLN A 58 7.96 -38.51 20.89
N TYR A 59 7.06 -38.56 19.92
CA TYR A 59 5.77 -37.89 19.96
C TYR A 59 4.73 -38.92 19.53
N SER A 60 3.79 -39.22 20.43
CA SER A 60 2.88 -40.37 20.28
C SER A 60 2.00 -40.23 19.06
N VAL A 61 1.96 -41.28 18.24
CA VAL A 61 1.02 -41.39 17.12
C VAL A 61 -0.40 -41.49 17.68
N PRO A 62 -1.38 -40.71 17.18
CA PRO A 62 -2.76 -40.78 17.66
C PRO A 62 -3.39 -42.13 17.32
N GLU A 63 -4.31 -42.61 18.15
CA GLU A 63 -4.99 -43.89 17.95
C GLU A 63 -5.72 -43.96 16.60
N GLN A 64 -6.30 -42.85 16.15
CA GLN A 64 -7.06 -42.78 14.90
C GLN A 64 -6.19 -42.91 13.64
N ALA A 65 -4.87 -42.81 13.76
CA ALA A 65 -3.95 -43.10 12.66
C ALA A 65 -3.69 -44.61 12.48
N ASN A 66 -4.14 -45.45 13.41
CA ASN A 66 -3.97 -46.90 13.31
C ASN A 66 -4.91 -47.47 12.23
N PRO A 67 -4.43 -48.28 11.27
CA PRO A 67 -5.28 -48.96 10.28
C PRO A 67 -6.38 -49.85 10.90
N GLU A 68 -6.22 -50.28 12.15
CA GLU A 68 -7.21 -51.07 12.89
C GLU A 68 -8.24 -50.21 13.65
N TYR A 69 -8.17 -48.88 13.55
CA TYR A 69 -9.08 -47.97 14.25
C TYR A 69 -10.53 -48.17 13.80
N LYS A 70 -11.43 -48.33 14.77
CA LYS A 70 -12.87 -48.52 14.56
C LYS A 70 -13.64 -47.34 15.17
N GLY A 71 -13.66 -46.22 14.45
CA GLY A 71 -14.46 -45.04 14.79
C GLY A 71 -15.93 -45.15 14.35
N GLN A 72 -16.73 -44.16 14.73
CA GLN A 72 -18.10 -43.99 14.24
C GLN A 72 -18.06 -43.48 12.78
N ILE A 73 -18.78 -44.14 11.88
CA ILE A 73 -18.97 -43.66 10.50
C ILE A 73 -20.10 -42.63 10.51
N ILE A 74 -19.83 -41.44 10.00
CA ILE A 74 -20.78 -40.34 9.88
C ILE A 74 -21.34 -40.34 8.45
N PRO A 75 -22.66 -40.54 8.25
CA PRO A 75 -23.29 -40.33 6.96
C PRO A 75 -23.17 -38.85 6.54
N ASP A 76 -22.81 -38.58 5.29
CA ASP A 76 -22.67 -37.22 4.75
C ASP A 76 -21.79 -36.29 5.63
N ALA A 77 -20.67 -36.84 6.09
CA ALA A 77 -19.75 -36.21 7.04
C ALA A 77 -19.29 -34.81 6.60
N ASN A 78 -19.43 -33.83 7.47
CA ASN A 78 -19.03 -32.45 7.22
C ASN A 78 -18.55 -31.78 8.53
N LEU A 79 -18.00 -30.56 8.42
CA LEU A 79 -17.42 -29.84 9.56
C LEU A 79 -18.42 -29.59 10.70
N ASN A 80 -19.72 -29.60 10.40
CA ASN A 80 -20.80 -29.32 11.34
C ASN A 80 -21.56 -30.58 11.78
N SER A 81 -21.09 -31.79 11.46
CA SER A 81 -21.82 -33.03 11.76
C SER A 81 -22.13 -33.23 13.26
N HIS A 82 -21.36 -32.62 14.16
CA HIS A 82 -21.65 -32.60 15.60
C HIS A 82 -22.98 -31.89 15.97
N LEU A 83 -23.49 -31.00 15.12
CA LEU A 83 -24.77 -30.32 15.34
C LEU A 83 -25.96 -31.27 15.15
N GLU A 84 -25.82 -32.23 14.24
CA GLU A 84 -26.86 -33.23 13.92
C GLU A 84 -26.73 -34.47 14.80
N ASN A 85 -25.51 -34.77 15.24
CA ASN A 85 -25.20 -35.91 16.09
C ASN A 85 -24.47 -35.48 17.38
N PRO A 86 -25.23 -35.25 18.48
CA PRO A 86 -24.66 -34.82 19.75
C PRO A 86 -23.65 -35.79 20.36
N GLU A 87 -23.66 -37.08 19.98
CA GLU A 87 -22.70 -38.08 20.48
C GLU A 87 -21.26 -37.79 20.00
N LEU A 88 -21.10 -37.05 18.90
CA LEU A 88 -19.80 -36.61 18.39
C LEU A 88 -19.17 -35.51 19.25
N SER A 89 -19.97 -34.82 20.06
CA SER A 89 -19.49 -33.78 20.98
C SER A 89 -19.15 -34.40 22.34
N GLN A 90 -17.91 -34.89 22.48
CA GLN A 90 -17.39 -35.34 23.78
C GLN A 90 -17.19 -34.21 24.80
N LEU A 91 -17.36 -32.95 24.37
CA LEU A 91 -17.20 -31.76 25.17
C LEU A 91 -18.58 -31.29 25.65
N PHE A 92 -18.71 -31.03 26.95
CA PHE A 92 -19.89 -30.36 27.49
C PHE A 92 -20.12 -29.07 26.70
N PRO A 93 -21.34 -28.80 26.19
CA PRO A 93 -21.60 -27.61 25.41
C PRO A 93 -21.35 -26.38 26.29
N VAL A 94 -20.24 -25.69 26.03
CA VAL A 94 -19.97 -24.38 26.59
C VAL A 94 -20.79 -23.40 25.76
N ALA A 95 -21.65 -22.62 26.43
CA ALA A 95 -22.45 -21.61 25.75
C ALA A 95 -21.56 -20.73 24.87
N ASP A 96 -22.02 -20.46 23.64
CA ASP A 96 -21.35 -19.62 22.65
C ASP A 96 -20.03 -20.14 22.05
N ARG A 97 -19.63 -21.39 22.33
CA ARG A 97 -18.45 -22.01 21.71
C ARG A 97 -18.81 -22.79 20.44
N LYS A 98 -18.12 -22.49 19.33
CA LYS A 98 -18.21 -23.27 18.08
C LYS A 98 -17.25 -24.46 18.11
N PHE A 99 -17.59 -25.53 17.39
CA PHE A 99 -16.78 -26.74 17.27
C PHE A 99 -16.62 -27.12 15.81
N ILE A 100 -15.59 -27.91 15.49
CA ILE A 100 -15.29 -28.42 14.16
C ILE A 100 -15.18 -29.94 14.26
N THR A 101 -15.98 -30.65 13.47
CA THR A 101 -15.88 -32.11 13.32
C THR A 101 -14.82 -32.45 12.29
N ALA A 102 -13.76 -33.14 12.72
CA ALA A 102 -12.75 -33.72 11.85
C ALA A 102 -13.10 -35.18 11.54
N PHE A 103 -13.05 -35.55 10.26
CA PHE A 103 -13.40 -36.86 9.78
C PHE A 103 -12.45 -37.29 8.65
N ASP A 104 -12.36 -38.59 8.39
CA ASP A 104 -11.65 -39.14 7.23
C ASP A 104 -12.55 -39.02 5.98
N PRO A 105 -12.17 -38.24 4.97
CA PRO A 105 -13.00 -38.04 3.78
C PRO A 105 -13.13 -39.29 2.90
N ALA A 106 -12.25 -40.29 3.05
CA ALA A 106 -12.33 -41.53 2.28
C ALA A 106 -13.38 -42.50 2.83
N THR A 107 -13.73 -42.40 4.11
CA THR A 107 -14.57 -43.37 4.80
C THR A 107 -15.76 -42.74 5.54
N GLY A 108 -15.73 -41.44 5.80
CA GLY A 108 -16.65 -40.76 6.71
C GLY A 108 -16.39 -41.06 8.19
N LEU A 109 -15.26 -41.68 8.53
CA LEU A 109 -14.93 -42.03 9.91
C LEU A 109 -14.67 -40.77 10.75
N HIS A 110 -15.31 -40.67 11.91
CA HIS A 110 -15.04 -39.62 12.88
C HIS A 110 -13.62 -39.75 13.44
N LEU A 111 -12.84 -38.68 13.39
CA LEU A 111 -11.48 -38.64 13.94
C LEU A 111 -11.47 -37.90 15.29
N ALA A 112 -12.06 -36.71 15.32
CA ALA A 112 -12.18 -35.88 16.52
C ALA A 112 -13.23 -34.78 16.33
N THR A 113 -13.72 -34.22 17.43
CA THR A 113 -14.43 -32.93 17.42
C THR A 113 -13.61 -31.96 18.25
N VAL A 114 -13.12 -30.89 17.61
CA VAL A 114 -12.23 -29.91 18.23
C VAL A 114 -12.96 -28.60 18.43
N SER A 115 -12.56 -27.84 19.45
CA SER A 115 -13.11 -26.50 19.64
C SER A 115 -12.55 -25.54 18.59
N ALA A 116 -13.42 -24.74 17.97
CA ALA A 116 -12.97 -23.65 17.11
C ALA A 116 -12.48 -22.49 17.99
N ASP A 117 -11.35 -21.91 17.62
CA ASP A 117 -10.81 -20.73 18.25
C ASP A 117 -11.70 -19.51 17.97
N SER A 118 -12.07 -18.81 19.02
CA SER A 118 -12.72 -17.50 18.95
C SER A 118 -11.69 -16.40 18.75
N ALA A 119 -12.15 -15.18 18.45
CA ALA A 119 -11.29 -14.00 18.37
C ALA A 119 -10.40 -13.80 19.62
N ASP A 120 -10.91 -14.09 20.81
CA ASP A 120 -10.17 -13.95 22.07
C ASP A 120 -9.06 -15.01 22.21
N ASP A 121 -9.31 -16.26 21.79
CA ASP A 121 -8.27 -17.30 21.80
C ASP A 121 -7.17 -16.98 20.79
N ILE A 122 -7.54 -16.46 19.62
CA ILE A 122 -6.60 -16.04 18.60
C ILE A 122 -5.70 -14.92 19.14
N ALA A 123 -6.28 -13.90 19.77
CA ALA A 123 -5.52 -12.82 20.39
C ALA A 123 -4.57 -13.35 21.49
N TYR A 124 -5.04 -14.29 22.32
CA TYR A 124 -4.22 -14.92 23.35
C TYR A 124 -3.04 -15.70 22.77
N LYS A 125 -3.27 -16.53 21.73
CA LYS A 125 -2.22 -17.28 21.03
C LYS A 125 -1.19 -16.35 20.39
N ILE A 126 -1.62 -15.24 19.76
CA ILE A 126 -0.69 -14.24 19.23
C ILE A 126 0.23 -13.69 20.34
N GLN A 127 -0.32 -13.42 21.53
CA GLN A 127 0.45 -12.92 22.66
C GLN A 127 1.47 -13.95 23.19
N LEU A 128 1.12 -15.25 23.21
CA LEU A 128 2.05 -16.32 23.57
C LEU A 128 3.24 -16.39 22.61
N ALA A 129 2.98 -16.40 21.31
CA ALA A 129 4.03 -16.39 20.29
C ALA A 129 4.91 -15.14 20.39
N LYS A 130 4.31 -13.98 20.68
CA LYS A 130 5.03 -12.71 20.87
C LYS A 130 5.96 -12.74 22.08
N GLU A 131 5.55 -13.35 23.19
CA GLU A 131 6.38 -13.46 24.39
C GLU A 131 7.58 -14.36 24.13
N ALA A 132 7.36 -15.57 23.61
CA ALA A 132 8.41 -16.52 23.25
C ALA A 132 9.42 -15.95 22.22
N GLN A 133 8.93 -15.13 21.29
CA GLN A 133 9.77 -14.53 20.25
C GLN A 133 10.84 -13.57 20.80
N LYS A 134 10.61 -12.94 21.95
CA LYS A 134 11.55 -11.98 22.56
C LYS A 134 12.90 -12.61 22.83
N ASP A 135 12.92 -13.85 23.31
CA ASP A 135 14.15 -14.61 23.54
C ASP A 135 14.63 -15.29 22.26
N TRP A 136 13.71 -15.82 21.46
CA TRP A 136 14.03 -16.55 20.23
C TRP A 136 14.86 -15.72 19.23
N LYS A 137 14.58 -14.43 19.08
CA LYS A 137 15.31 -13.56 18.14
C LYS A 137 16.81 -13.46 18.46
N HIS A 138 17.21 -13.70 19.71
CA HIS A 138 18.60 -13.66 20.17
C HIS A 138 19.34 -14.99 20.00
N THR A 139 18.65 -16.05 19.55
CA THR A 139 19.28 -17.35 19.28
C THR A 139 20.24 -17.29 18.09
N THR A 140 21.31 -18.08 18.18
CA THR A 140 22.28 -18.29 17.11
C THR A 140 21.74 -19.22 16.02
N PHE A 141 22.28 -19.14 14.80
CA PHE A 141 21.95 -20.10 13.73
C PHE A 141 22.23 -21.56 14.12
N THR A 142 23.23 -21.82 14.97
CA THR A 142 23.48 -23.17 15.51
C THR A 142 22.27 -23.70 16.29
N GLN A 143 21.68 -22.88 17.15
CA GLN A 143 20.48 -23.26 17.93
C GLN A 143 19.28 -23.48 17.00
N ARG A 144 19.04 -22.59 16.03
CA ARG A 144 17.95 -22.73 15.06
C ARG A 144 18.11 -23.99 14.19
N ARG A 145 19.31 -24.26 13.68
CA ARG A 145 19.64 -25.48 12.92
C ARG A 145 19.47 -26.75 13.76
N ARG A 146 19.71 -26.69 15.07
CA ARG A 146 19.51 -27.85 15.95
C ARG A 146 18.04 -28.27 16.03
N VAL A 147 17.12 -27.31 16.10
CA VAL A 147 15.66 -27.58 16.04
C VAL A 147 15.30 -28.22 14.70
N VAL A 148 15.72 -27.62 13.59
CA VAL A 148 15.46 -28.17 12.24
C VAL A 148 16.04 -29.56 12.05
N ARG A 149 17.28 -29.84 12.50
CA ARG A 149 17.85 -31.20 12.45
C ARG A 149 17.07 -32.20 13.29
N THR A 150 16.58 -31.76 14.45
CA THR A 150 15.80 -32.59 15.36
C THR A 150 14.49 -33.01 14.70
N LEU A 151 13.81 -32.07 14.03
CA LEU A 151 12.60 -32.33 13.24
C LEU A 151 12.87 -33.22 12.03
N MET A 152 13.93 -32.94 11.26
CA MET A 152 14.35 -33.76 10.12
C MET A 152 14.58 -35.21 10.54
N LYS A 153 15.28 -35.43 11.65
CA LYS A 153 15.48 -36.79 12.18
C LYS A 153 14.15 -37.45 12.55
N TRP A 154 13.29 -36.74 13.28
CA TRP A 154 12.00 -37.29 13.69
C TRP A 154 11.12 -37.64 12.48
N LEU A 155 11.03 -36.77 11.47
CA LEU A 155 10.22 -37.03 10.28
C LEU A 155 10.72 -38.26 9.50
N VAL A 156 12.03 -38.37 9.30
CA VAL A 156 12.64 -39.53 8.61
C VAL A 156 12.42 -40.84 9.38
N ASP A 157 12.44 -40.79 10.71
CA ASP A 157 12.20 -41.96 11.56
C ASP A 157 10.71 -42.36 11.64
N ASN A 158 9.77 -41.50 11.22
CA ASN A 158 8.31 -41.68 11.36
C ASN A 158 7.55 -41.48 10.01
N GLN A 159 8.16 -41.89 8.89
CA GLN A 159 7.67 -41.60 7.53
C GLN A 159 6.74 -42.67 6.92
N ASP A 160 6.04 -43.47 7.73
CA ASP A 160 5.11 -44.49 7.24
C ASP A 160 3.91 -43.80 6.56
N ALA A 161 3.98 -43.63 5.24
CA ALA A 161 3.04 -42.82 4.49
C ALA A 161 2.74 -43.38 3.10
N LEU A 162 1.61 -42.93 2.54
CA LEU A 162 1.18 -43.25 1.18
C LEU A 162 2.13 -42.67 0.15
N ILE A 163 2.22 -43.26 -1.05
CA ILE A 163 3.15 -42.83 -2.10
C ILE A 163 2.98 -41.33 -2.44
N ASP A 164 1.75 -40.86 -2.62
CA ASP A 164 1.47 -39.45 -2.94
C ASP A 164 1.83 -38.51 -1.79
N ALA A 165 1.61 -38.94 -0.54
CA ALA A 165 2.04 -38.21 0.64
C ALA A 165 3.59 -38.20 0.73
N ALA A 166 4.26 -39.31 0.45
CA ALA A 166 5.72 -39.37 0.45
C ALA A 166 6.31 -38.40 -0.59
N LEU A 167 5.78 -38.40 -1.81
CA LEU A 167 6.22 -37.54 -2.92
C LEU A 167 5.90 -36.06 -2.68
N GLY A 168 4.65 -35.73 -2.36
CA GLY A 168 4.19 -34.34 -2.26
C GLY A 168 4.51 -33.67 -0.91
N GLU A 169 4.48 -34.43 0.19
CA GLU A 169 4.61 -33.89 1.55
C GLU A 169 6.00 -34.14 2.14
N ILE A 170 6.38 -35.40 2.29
CA ILE A 170 7.53 -35.80 3.11
C ILE A 170 8.82 -35.41 2.42
N LEU A 171 9.01 -35.80 1.16
CA LEU A 171 10.21 -35.46 0.39
C LEU A 171 10.38 -33.95 0.26
N THR A 172 9.31 -33.21 -0.04
CA THR A 172 9.34 -31.75 -0.15
C THR A 172 9.69 -31.08 1.18
N THR A 173 9.15 -31.57 2.30
CA THR A 173 9.45 -31.05 3.66
C THR A 173 10.87 -31.37 4.08
N CYS A 174 11.37 -32.57 3.78
CA CYS A 174 12.77 -32.93 3.96
C CYS A 174 13.69 -32.02 3.14
N SER A 175 13.38 -31.80 1.86
CA SER A 175 14.15 -30.87 1.01
C SER A 175 14.18 -29.45 1.60
N LYS A 176 13.06 -28.94 2.14
CA LYS A 176 13.00 -27.62 2.80
C LYS A 176 13.94 -27.56 3.99
N MET A 177 13.89 -28.57 4.86
CA MET A 177 14.76 -28.64 6.04
C MET A 177 16.22 -28.75 5.65
N GLU A 178 16.56 -29.59 4.67
CA GLU A 178 17.92 -29.71 4.15
C GLU A 178 18.43 -28.37 3.60
N TRP A 179 17.62 -27.68 2.81
CA TRP A 179 17.98 -26.37 2.28
C TRP A 179 18.22 -25.33 3.40
N LEU A 180 17.31 -25.24 4.38
CA LEU A 180 17.49 -24.34 5.54
C LEU A 180 18.78 -24.67 6.30
N LEU A 181 19.05 -25.96 6.50
CA LEU A 181 20.27 -26.41 7.13
C LEU A 181 21.50 -26.03 6.32
N ASN A 182 21.51 -26.16 5.01
CA ASN A 182 22.73 -25.96 4.20
C ASN A 182 22.95 -24.50 3.78
N HIS A 183 21.86 -23.75 3.55
CA HIS A 183 21.89 -22.45 2.88
C HIS A 183 21.24 -21.31 3.68
N GLY A 184 20.34 -21.60 4.64
CA GLY A 184 19.57 -20.56 5.33
C GLY A 184 20.42 -19.51 6.06
N GLU A 185 21.49 -19.93 6.76
CA GLU A 185 22.41 -19.00 7.42
C GLU A 185 23.16 -18.11 6.42
N LYS A 186 23.54 -18.65 5.27
CA LYS A 186 24.17 -17.88 4.19
C LYS A 186 23.20 -16.87 3.59
N ALA A 187 21.91 -17.21 3.50
CA ALA A 187 20.88 -16.32 2.98
C ALA A 187 20.57 -15.14 3.92
N LEU A 188 20.74 -15.32 5.24
CA LEU A 188 20.39 -14.31 6.26
C LEU A 188 21.57 -13.56 6.88
N ARG A 189 22.81 -13.97 6.63
CA ARG A 189 23.99 -13.23 7.12
C ARG A 189 24.09 -11.84 6.46
N PRO A 190 24.71 -10.85 7.13
CA PRO A 190 24.90 -9.53 6.54
C PRO A 190 25.62 -9.56 5.20
N GLU A 191 25.14 -8.75 4.26
CA GLU A 191 25.68 -8.64 2.90
C GLU A 191 26.33 -7.28 2.68
N ARG A 192 27.58 -7.28 2.20
CA ARG A 192 28.23 -6.04 1.77
C ARG A 192 27.70 -5.59 0.42
N ARG A 193 27.43 -4.30 0.29
CA ARG A 193 27.02 -3.64 -0.96
C ARG A 193 28.12 -2.70 -1.44
N SER A 194 28.23 -2.57 -2.77
CA SER A 194 29.21 -1.68 -3.39
C SER A 194 28.92 -0.23 -3.02
N THR A 195 29.98 0.54 -2.79
CA THR A 195 29.90 1.99 -2.59
C THR A 195 30.55 2.72 -3.77
N ASN A 196 30.07 3.93 -4.07
CA ASN A 196 30.67 4.75 -5.11
C ASN A 196 31.97 5.41 -4.62
N LEU A 197 32.70 6.11 -5.53
CA LEU A 197 33.97 6.76 -5.20
C LEU A 197 33.85 7.78 -4.05
N MET A 198 32.74 8.53 -4.00
CA MET A 198 32.46 9.49 -2.92
C MET A 198 32.39 8.81 -1.55
N LEU A 199 31.90 7.57 -1.53
CA LEU A 199 31.71 6.74 -0.34
C LEU A 199 32.77 5.63 -0.24
N SER A 200 33.93 5.77 -0.90
CA SER A 200 35.01 4.77 -0.88
C SER A 200 35.60 4.52 0.51
N TYR A 201 35.48 5.50 1.42
CA TYR A 201 35.85 5.39 2.83
C TYR A 201 34.73 4.82 3.71
N LYS A 202 33.58 4.45 3.14
CA LYS A 202 32.46 3.80 3.83
C LYS A 202 32.41 2.30 3.52
N ILE A 203 31.70 1.56 4.36
CA ILE A 203 31.25 0.18 4.12
C ILE A 203 29.73 0.21 4.25
N GLY A 204 29.02 -0.20 3.20
CA GLY A 204 27.58 -0.40 3.23
C GLY A 204 27.25 -1.88 3.40
N GLU A 205 26.40 -2.21 4.37
CA GLU A 205 25.95 -3.56 4.66
C GLU A 205 24.42 -3.62 4.74
N VAL A 206 23.84 -4.74 4.33
CA VAL A 206 22.42 -5.08 4.54
C VAL A 206 22.36 -6.18 5.58
N HIS A 207 21.62 -5.94 6.67
CA HIS A 207 21.38 -6.88 7.76
C HIS A 207 19.94 -7.36 7.68
N TYR A 208 19.70 -8.66 7.87
CA TYR A 208 18.36 -9.24 7.81
C TYR A 208 17.86 -9.52 9.23
N GLU A 209 16.95 -8.68 9.72
CA GLU A 209 16.42 -8.77 11.08
C GLU A 209 15.06 -9.48 11.11
N PRO A 210 14.77 -10.33 12.11
CA PRO A 210 13.44 -10.93 12.22
C PRO A 210 12.35 -9.85 12.34
N LEU A 211 11.20 -10.10 11.73
CA LEU A 211 10.06 -9.17 11.75
C LEU A 211 9.35 -9.14 13.12
N GLY A 212 9.31 -10.26 13.84
CA GLY A 212 8.55 -10.40 15.09
C GLY A 212 7.68 -11.64 15.04
N VAL A 213 6.36 -11.48 15.19
CA VAL A 213 5.39 -12.56 14.99
C VAL A 213 4.86 -12.51 13.56
N VAL A 214 4.88 -13.65 12.88
CA VAL A 214 4.34 -13.80 11.52
C VAL A 214 3.21 -14.81 11.52
N ALA A 215 2.24 -14.64 10.63
CA ALA A 215 1.15 -15.58 10.44
C ALA A 215 1.36 -16.41 9.18
N ALA A 216 1.00 -17.68 9.25
CA ALA A 216 0.86 -18.55 8.10
C ALA A 216 -0.58 -19.06 8.05
N ILE A 217 -1.26 -18.89 6.93
CA ILE A 217 -2.65 -19.34 6.74
C ILE A 217 -2.67 -20.32 5.59
N THR A 218 -2.99 -21.59 5.86
CA THR A 218 -2.63 -22.70 4.97
C THR A 218 -3.82 -23.54 4.52
N SER A 219 -3.75 -24.02 3.27
CA SER A 219 -4.73 -24.91 2.66
C SER A 219 -4.61 -26.36 3.15
N TRP A 220 -5.59 -27.19 2.79
CA TRP A 220 -5.77 -28.56 3.24
C TRP A 220 -5.13 -29.63 2.34
N ASN A 221 -4.64 -29.28 1.16
CA ASN A 221 -4.25 -30.28 0.15
C ASN A 221 -2.92 -30.99 0.44
N TYR A 222 -2.00 -30.30 1.12
CA TYR A 222 -0.73 -30.84 1.61
C TYR A 222 -0.54 -30.42 3.08
N PRO A 223 -1.34 -30.97 4.02
CA PRO A 223 -1.42 -30.49 5.40
C PRO A 223 -0.09 -30.55 6.18
N LEU A 224 0.83 -31.48 5.88
CA LEU A 224 2.11 -31.53 6.57
C LEU A 224 3.04 -30.42 6.08
N HIS A 225 3.30 -30.38 4.78
CA HIS A 225 4.23 -29.46 4.15
C HIS A 225 3.73 -28.03 4.22
N ASN A 226 2.44 -27.79 3.97
CA ASN A 226 1.87 -26.45 4.06
C ASN A 226 1.92 -25.91 5.49
N ALA A 227 1.83 -26.76 6.52
CA ALA A 227 2.04 -26.34 7.90
C ALA A 227 3.54 -26.10 8.20
N TRP A 228 4.38 -27.08 7.92
CA TRP A 228 5.78 -27.08 8.33
C TRP A 228 6.63 -26.08 7.55
N SER A 229 6.45 -25.95 6.23
CA SER A 229 7.27 -25.09 5.38
C SER A 229 7.32 -23.63 5.85
N PRO A 230 6.19 -22.93 6.07
CA PRO A 230 6.20 -21.56 6.58
C PRO A 230 6.63 -21.47 8.06
N ILE A 231 6.30 -22.45 8.91
CA ILE A 231 6.77 -22.49 10.31
C ILE A 231 8.30 -22.56 10.33
N LEU A 232 8.88 -23.50 9.59
CA LEU A 232 10.33 -23.71 9.51
C LEU A 232 11.04 -22.46 9.00
N ALA A 233 10.52 -21.81 7.96
CA ALA A 233 11.07 -20.55 7.47
C ALA A 233 10.99 -19.42 8.52
N GLY A 234 9.84 -19.27 9.18
CA GLY A 234 9.60 -18.27 10.22
C GLY A 234 10.54 -18.43 11.42
N ILE A 235 10.60 -19.63 12.01
CA ILE A 235 11.49 -19.86 13.16
C ILE A 235 12.96 -19.75 12.76
N PHE A 236 13.35 -20.18 11.56
CA PHE A 236 14.73 -20.06 11.10
C PHE A 236 15.15 -18.60 10.91
N ALA A 237 14.25 -17.76 10.39
CA ALA A 237 14.44 -16.31 10.30
C ALA A 237 14.48 -15.61 11.68
N GLY A 238 13.95 -16.24 12.74
CA GLY A 238 13.96 -15.72 14.11
C GLY A 238 12.62 -15.13 14.56
N ASN A 239 11.54 -15.51 13.87
CA ASN A 239 10.18 -15.06 14.15
C ASN A 239 9.44 -16.06 15.05
N GLY A 240 8.43 -15.57 15.77
CA GLY A 240 7.34 -16.40 16.31
C GLY A 240 6.31 -16.63 15.21
N VAL A 241 5.60 -17.76 15.24
CA VAL A 241 4.69 -18.15 14.16
C VAL A 241 3.31 -18.50 14.71
N VAL A 242 2.27 -17.90 14.13
CA VAL A 242 0.88 -18.31 14.34
C VAL A 242 0.37 -18.94 13.05
N LEU A 243 0.19 -20.26 13.05
CA LEU A 243 -0.35 -21.00 11.92
C LEU A 243 -1.87 -21.09 12.04
N LYS A 244 -2.64 -20.60 11.06
CA LYS A 244 -4.06 -20.96 10.88
C LYS A 244 -4.17 -22.01 9.78
N CYS A 245 -4.54 -23.22 10.14
CA CYS A 245 -4.75 -24.29 9.16
C CYS A 245 -6.20 -24.31 8.64
N SER A 246 -6.45 -25.09 7.60
CA SER A 246 -7.81 -25.40 7.19
C SER A 246 -8.50 -26.32 8.21
N GLU A 247 -9.76 -26.02 8.46
CA GLU A 247 -10.71 -26.73 9.31
C GLU A 247 -10.83 -28.21 8.90
N ASN A 248 -10.68 -28.51 7.60
CA ASN A 248 -10.77 -29.87 7.07
C ASN A 248 -9.62 -30.79 7.50
N VAL A 249 -8.48 -30.23 7.93
CA VAL A 249 -7.26 -31.01 8.27
C VAL A 249 -6.74 -30.74 9.68
N ILE A 250 -7.55 -30.10 10.52
CA ILE A 250 -7.14 -29.72 11.88
C ILE A 250 -6.63 -30.90 12.71
N TRP A 251 -7.22 -32.09 12.55
CA TRP A 251 -6.81 -33.27 13.30
C TRP A 251 -5.33 -33.64 13.03
N SER A 252 -4.91 -33.71 11.76
CA SER A 252 -3.52 -34.04 11.42
C SER A 252 -2.58 -32.86 11.66
N THR A 253 -3.00 -31.64 11.33
CA THR A 253 -2.16 -30.44 11.55
C THR A 253 -1.88 -30.20 13.03
N ALA A 254 -2.81 -30.47 13.95
CA ALA A 254 -2.57 -30.38 15.38
C ALA A 254 -1.43 -31.31 15.84
N TRP A 255 -1.41 -32.54 15.32
CA TRP A 255 -0.33 -33.48 15.61
C TRP A 255 1.01 -33.02 15.02
N PHE A 256 1.01 -32.53 13.77
CA PHE A 256 2.23 -32.01 13.13
C PHE A 256 2.82 -30.80 13.85
N VAL A 257 1.99 -29.87 14.34
CA VAL A 257 2.45 -28.70 15.12
C VAL A 257 2.94 -29.13 16.50
N GLY A 258 2.28 -30.10 17.13
CA GLY A 258 2.72 -30.66 18.41
C GLY A 258 4.13 -31.27 18.34
N ALA A 259 4.49 -31.92 17.24
CA ALA A 259 5.85 -32.41 17.02
C ALA A 259 6.89 -31.26 16.93
N ILE A 260 6.51 -30.10 16.36
CA ILE A 260 7.37 -28.90 16.34
C ILE A 260 7.55 -28.33 17.75
N GLN A 261 6.46 -28.21 18.51
CA GLN A 261 6.49 -27.72 19.89
C GLN A 261 7.37 -28.63 20.78
N GLU A 262 7.24 -29.95 20.62
CA GLU A 262 8.07 -30.91 21.34
C GLU A 262 9.55 -30.80 20.94
N ALA A 263 9.86 -30.64 19.65
CA ALA A 263 11.22 -30.42 19.18
C ALA A 263 11.85 -29.12 19.75
N LEU A 264 11.08 -28.04 19.85
CA LEU A 264 11.49 -26.79 20.51
C LEU A 264 11.80 -27.05 21.99
N ARG A 265 10.88 -27.72 22.70
CA ARG A 265 11.00 -28.04 24.12
C ARG A 265 12.25 -28.87 24.43
N VAL A 266 12.49 -29.97 23.70
CA VAL A 266 13.68 -30.81 23.93
C VAL A 266 14.98 -30.10 23.55
N CYS A 267 14.92 -29.12 22.65
CA CYS A 267 16.04 -28.23 22.33
C CYS A 267 16.24 -27.10 23.35
N GLY A 268 15.46 -27.07 24.43
CA GLY A 268 15.52 -26.04 25.47
C GLY A 268 15.04 -24.67 24.98
N GLN A 269 14.09 -24.66 24.05
CA GLN A 269 13.44 -23.46 23.52
C GLN A 269 11.98 -23.44 23.96
N ASP A 270 11.38 -22.25 23.96
CA ASP A 270 9.97 -22.10 24.34
C ASP A 270 9.05 -22.71 23.27
N PRO A 271 8.24 -23.74 23.61
CA PRO A 271 7.29 -24.34 22.67
C PRO A 271 6.21 -23.36 22.22
N GLU A 272 5.91 -22.32 23.01
CA GLU A 272 4.87 -21.33 22.70
C GLU A 272 5.24 -20.41 21.52
N LEU A 273 6.48 -20.51 21.02
CA LEU A 273 6.96 -19.82 19.82
C LEU A 273 6.10 -20.13 18.57
N VAL A 274 5.50 -21.32 18.53
CA VAL A 274 4.63 -21.76 17.44
C VAL A 274 3.24 -22.05 17.99
N GLN A 275 2.25 -21.35 17.45
CA GLN A 275 0.84 -21.48 17.83
C GLN A 275 0.02 -22.00 16.66
N LEU A 276 -0.97 -22.82 16.97
CA LEU A 276 -1.97 -23.31 16.00
C LEU A 276 -3.32 -22.67 16.28
N VAL A 277 -3.89 -22.07 15.24
CA VAL A 277 -5.25 -21.54 15.21
C VAL A 277 -6.10 -22.42 14.29
N CYS A 278 -7.30 -22.75 14.73
CA CYS A 278 -8.34 -23.32 13.88
C CYS A 278 -9.67 -22.66 14.20
N CYS A 279 -10.17 -21.85 13.28
CA CYS A 279 -11.37 -21.05 13.46
C CYS A 279 -12.17 -21.03 12.17
N TYR A 280 -13.47 -20.74 12.27
CA TYR A 280 -14.30 -20.47 11.11
C TYR A 280 -13.95 -19.12 10.45
N PRO A 281 -14.34 -18.89 9.18
CA PRO A 281 -14.00 -17.67 8.45
C PRO A 281 -14.37 -16.36 9.15
N ASP A 282 -15.45 -16.33 9.95
CA ASP A 282 -15.89 -15.12 10.65
C ASP A 282 -14.93 -14.66 11.75
N ASP A 283 -14.17 -15.60 12.33
CA ASP A 283 -13.23 -15.37 13.42
C ASP A 283 -11.79 -15.13 12.91
N ALA A 284 -11.49 -15.47 11.65
CA ALA A 284 -10.19 -15.27 11.01
C ALA A 284 -9.68 -13.81 10.98
N PRO A 285 -10.53 -12.76 10.86
CA PRO A 285 -10.11 -11.36 10.95
C PRO A 285 -9.34 -11.00 12.23
N ALA A 286 -9.58 -11.72 13.34
CA ALA A 286 -8.82 -11.52 14.58
C ALA A 286 -7.32 -11.81 14.40
N LEU A 287 -6.96 -12.68 13.45
CA LEU A 287 -5.57 -12.94 13.08
C LEU A 287 -5.09 -11.98 11.98
N THR A 288 -5.84 -11.85 10.88
CA THR A 288 -5.40 -11.11 9.68
C THR A 288 -5.34 -9.60 9.88
N ARG A 289 -6.16 -9.05 10.78
CA ARG A 289 -6.19 -7.62 11.14
C ARG A 289 -5.45 -7.31 12.44
N SER A 290 -4.74 -8.27 13.03
CA SER A 290 -4.00 -8.03 14.25
C SER A 290 -2.76 -7.14 13.98
N PRO A 291 -2.58 -6.02 14.70
CA PRO A 291 -1.40 -5.16 14.54
C PRO A 291 -0.10 -5.83 15.02
N GLU A 292 -0.20 -6.95 15.72
CA GLU A 292 0.94 -7.72 16.23
C GLU A 292 1.55 -8.63 15.16
N ILE A 293 0.79 -8.97 14.11
CA ILE A 293 1.27 -9.78 12.99
C ILE A 293 2.03 -8.88 12.01
N LYS A 294 3.29 -9.25 11.73
CA LYS A 294 4.23 -8.45 10.93
C LYS A 294 4.40 -8.92 9.50
N HIS A 295 3.87 -10.10 9.18
CA HIS A 295 3.79 -10.64 7.83
C HIS A 295 2.73 -11.74 7.81
N ILE A 296 2.00 -11.88 6.71
CA ILE A 296 1.05 -12.98 6.49
C ILE A 296 1.48 -13.75 5.23
N THR A 297 1.77 -15.04 5.37
CA THR A 297 1.88 -15.95 4.22
C THR A 297 0.56 -16.69 4.08
N PHE A 298 -0.16 -16.47 2.98
CA PHE A 298 -1.43 -17.16 2.70
C PHE A 298 -1.27 -18.11 1.52
N ILE A 299 -1.70 -19.36 1.73
CA ILE A 299 -1.76 -20.41 0.72
C ILE A 299 -3.22 -20.86 0.60
N GLY A 300 -3.85 -20.62 -0.55
CA GLY A 300 -5.26 -20.97 -0.75
C GLY A 300 -5.92 -20.35 -1.98
N SER A 301 -7.25 -20.21 -1.96
CA SER A 301 -7.99 -19.73 -3.14
C SER A 301 -7.84 -18.23 -3.40
N GLU A 302 -7.95 -17.83 -4.67
CA GLU A 302 -7.93 -16.42 -5.11
C GLU A 302 -8.93 -15.54 -4.34
N ALA A 303 -10.17 -16.03 -4.20
CA ALA A 303 -11.24 -15.29 -3.54
C ALA A 303 -10.94 -14.97 -2.07
N VAL A 304 -10.30 -15.91 -1.35
CA VAL A 304 -9.90 -15.71 0.05
C VAL A 304 -8.63 -14.85 0.12
N GLY A 305 -7.69 -15.02 -0.81
CA GLY A 305 -6.47 -14.20 -0.88
C GLY A 305 -6.78 -12.71 -0.99
N LYS A 306 -7.78 -12.34 -1.81
CA LYS A 306 -8.27 -10.95 -1.91
C LYS A 306 -8.81 -10.42 -0.57
N LYS A 307 -9.55 -11.24 0.19
CA LYS A 307 -10.05 -10.85 1.52
C LYS A 307 -8.90 -10.62 2.51
N ILE A 308 -7.90 -11.50 2.50
CA ILE A 308 -6.72 -11.38 3.37
C ILE A 308 -5.91 -10.13 3.03
N ALA A 309 -5.74 -9.82 1.75
CA ALA A 309 -5.04 -8.60 1.34
C ALA A 309 -5.76 -7.32 1.85
N LEU A 310 -7.10 -7.30 1.77
CA LEU A 310 -7.91 -6.21 2.32
C LEU A 310 -7.79 -6.10 3.85
N ASP A 311 -7.82 -7.23 4.55
CA ASP A 311 -7.64 -7.26 6.01
C ASP A 311 -6.24 -6.76 6.43
N ALA A 312 -5.21 -7.20 5.71
CA ALA A 312 -3.82 -6.84 6.00
C ALA A 312 -3.53 -5.35 5.75
N ALA A 313 -4.23 -4.73 4.79
CA ALA A 313 -4.09 -3.32 4.47
C ALA A 313 -4.40 -2.39 5.65
N VAL A 314 -5.28 -2.81 6.57
CA VAL A 314 -5.64 -2.05 7.78
C VAL A 314 -4.41 -1.66 8.61
N ASN A 315 -3.40 -2.55 8.69
CA ASN A 315 -2.16 -2.31 9.43
C ASN A 315 -0.92 -2.19 8.53
N LEU A 316 -1.11 -2.10 7.21
CA LEU A 316 -0.05 -2.21 6.21
C LEU A 316 0.81 -3.48 6.39
N THR A 317 0.20 -4.58 6.83
CA THR A 317 0.90 -5.85 7.04
C THR A 317 1.26 -6.44 5.68
N PRO A 318 2.54 -6.69 5.38
CA PRO A 318 2.94 -7.35 4.14
C PRO A 318 2.33 -8.75 4.04
N VAL A 319 1.86 -9.09 2.85
CA VAL A 319 1.24 -10.36 2.51
C VAL A 319 2.01 -11.03 1.37
N THR A 320 2.28 -12.33 1.52
CA THR A 320 2.67 -13.21 0.42
C THR A 320 1.46 -14.07 0.08
N LEU A 321 0.95 -13.96 -1.15
CA LEU A 321 -0.24 -14.66 -1.61
C LEU A 321 0.15 -15.75 -2.60
N GLU A 322 -0.07 -17.00 -2.20
CA GLU A 322 0.17 -18.21 -2.97
C GLU A 322 -1.17 -18.83 -3.32
N LEU A 323 -1.65 -18.50 -4.51
CA LEU A 323 -3.04 -18.77 -4.89
C LEU A 323 -3.14 -19.89 -5.93
N GLY A 324 -4.36 -20.14 -6.41
CA GLY A 324 -4.66 -21.21 -7.35
C GLY A 324 -3.93 -21.12 -8.68
N GLY A 325 -3.87 -22.26 -9.37
CA GLY A 325 -3.24 -22.43 -10.68
C GLY A 325 -4.22 -23.01 -11.69
N LYS A 326 -3.92 -22.81 -12.98
CA LYS A 326 -4.59 -23.49 -14.11
C LYS A 326 -3.51 -23.93 -15.07
N ASP A 327 -2.54 -24.65 -14.51
CA ASP A 327 -1.19 -24.75 -15.07
C ASP A 327 -1.23 -25.50 -16.41
N PRO A 328 -0.60 -24.93 -17.46
CA PRO A 328 -0.49 -25.55 -18.75
C PRO A 328 0.71 -26.51 -18.83
N ALA A 329 0.55 -27.60 -19.58
CA ALA A 329 1.60 -28.45 -20.08
C ALA A 329 1.60 -28.36 -21.62
N ILE A 330 2.61 -27.72 -22.20
CA ILE A 330 2.77 -27.63 -23.66
C ILE A 330 3.59 -28.82 -24.14
N ILE A 331 3.03 -29.62 -25.04
CA ILE A 331 3.70 -30.72 -25.73
C ILE A 331 4.13 -30.21 -27.11
N LEU A 332 5.43 -30.01 -27.31
CA LEU A 332 6.00 -29.55 -28.57
C LEU A 332 5.92 -30.62 -29.67
N PRO A 333 5.99 -30.24 -30.97
CA PRO A 333 5.96 -31.19 -32.06
C PRO A 333 7.05 -32.27 -31.96
N ASN A 334 6.75 -33.47 -32.45
CA ASN A 334 7.63 -34.64 -32.42
C ASN A 334 8.04 -35.11 -31.00
N THR A 335 7.27 -34.75 -29.98
CA THR A 335 7.53 -35.23 -28.61
C THR A 335 7.20 -36.72 -28.49
N ASP A 336 8.07 -37.50 -27.86
CA ASP A 336 7.80 -38.89 -27.51
C ASP A 336 6.73 -38.96 -26.41
N LEU A 337 5.47 -39.19 -26.83
CA LEU A 337 4.32 -39.22 -25.93
C LEU A 337 4.41 -40.36 -24.91
N GLU A 338 4.91 -41.54 -25.33
CA GLU A 338 5.02 -42.69 -24.44
C GLU A 338 5.95 -42.38 -23.27
N ARG A 339 7.10 -41.75 -23.56
CA ARG A 339 8.08 -41.33 -22.55
C ARG A 339 7.48 -40.43 -21.47
N TYR A 340 6.63 -39.48 -21.83
CA TYR A 340 6.11 -38.47 -20.90
C TYR A 340 4.71 -38.77 -20.36
N SER A 341 4.00 -39.74 -20.93
CA SER A 341 2.64 -40.11 -20.53
C SER A 341 2.49 -40.36 -19.02
N SER A 342 3.48 -40.99 -18.38
CA SER A 342 3.45 -41.24 -16.94
C SER A 342 3.65 -39.98 -16.10
N THR A 343 4.47 -39.05 -16.57
CA THR A 343 4.64 -37.74 -15.94
C THR A 343 3.36 -36.92 -16.08
N LEU A 344 2.70 -36.93 -17.24
CA LEU A 344 1.41 -36.26 -17.45
C LEU A 344 0.32 -36.84 -16.54
N MET A 345 0.22 -38.17 -16.45
CA MET A 345 -0.72 -38.81 -15.53
C MET A 345 -0.48 -38.41 -14.07
N ARG A 346 0.78 -38.36 -13.62
CA ARG A 346 1.11 -37.88 -12.27
C ARG A 346 0.80 -36.38 -12.12
N GLY A 347 1.10 -35.58 -13.12
CA GLY A 347 0.87 -34.14 -13.09
C GLY A 347 -0.59 -33.75 -12.94
N VAL A 348 -1.50 -34.52 -13.54
CA VAL A 348 -2.96 -34.29 -13.41
C VAL A 348 -3.54 -34.98 -12.19
N PHE A 349 -3.26 -36.28 -11.99
CA PHE A 349 -4.05 -37.13 -11.08
C PHE A 349 -3.43 -37.32 -9.69
N GLN A 350 -2.19 -36.88 -9.45
CA GLN A 350 -1.59 -36.92 -8.11
C GLN A 350 -2.47 -36.17 -7.11
N ASN A 351 -2.70 -36.76 -5.93
CA ASN A 351 -3.58 -36.21 -4.91
C ASN A 351 -5.01 -35.91 -5.42
N MET A 352 -5.52 -36.70 -6.37
CA MET A 352 -6.81 -36.47 -7.04
C MET A 352 -6.90 -35.10 -7.73
N GLY A 353 -5.79 -34.59 -8.26
CA GLY A 353 -5.73 -33.27 -8.90
C GLY A 353 -5.91 -32.09 -7.95
N GLN A 354 -5.93 -32.34 -6.63
CA GLN A 354 -5.99 -31.31 -5.60
C GLN A 354 -4.58 -30.74 -5.35
N ASN A 355 -3.97 -30.18 -6.39
CA ASN A 355 -2.61 -29.67 -6.38
C ASN A 355 -2.54 -28.32 -7.10
N CYS A 356 -2.09 -27.27 -6.40
CA CYS A 356 -2.07 -25.91 -6.95
C CYS A 356 -1.17 -25.78 -8.18
N ILE A 357 -0.07 -26.53 -8.21
CA ILE A 357 0.85 -26.59 -9.35
C ILE A 357 0.58 -27.78 -10.25
N GLY A 358 -0.60 -28.41 -10.15
CA GLY A 358 -1.07 -29.55 -10.93
C GLY A 358 -1.30 -29.20 -12.40
N ILE A 359 -0.99 -30.12 -13.32
CA ILE A 359 -1.32 -29.94 -14.74
C ILE A 359 -2.84 -30.02 -14.85
N GLU A 360 -3.47 -28.97 -15.34
CA GLU A 360 -4.91 -28.97 -15.62
C GLU A 360 -5.21 -28.79 -17.12
N ARG A 361 -4.28 -28.22 -17.90
CA ARG A 361 -4.42 -28.02 -19.34
C ARG A 361 -3.24 -28.65 -20.07
N ILE A 362 -3.49 -29.63 -20.91
CA ILE A 362 -2.49 -30.27 -21.77
C ILE A 362 -2.69 -29.72 -23.18
N LEU A 363 -1.77 -28.88 -23.62
CA LEU A 363 -1.75 -28.29 -24.95
C LEU A 363 -0.88 -29.18 -25.84
N VAL A 364 -1.44 -29.75 -26.89
CA VAL A 364 -0.76 -30.72 -27.75
C VAL A 364 -0.88 -30.31 -29.20
N GLN A 365 0.18 -30.52 -30.00
CA GLN A 365 0.11 -30.20 -31.42
C GLN A 365 -0.91 -31.11 -32.11
N GLU A 366 -1.67 -30.55 -33.05
CA GLU A 366 -2.79 -31.23 -33.71
C GLU A 366 -2.47 -32.61 -34.30
N ASP A 367 -1.25 -32.83 -34.80
CA ASP A 367 -0.81 -34.10 -35.39
C ASP A 367 -0.61 -35.22 -34.34
N GLN A 368 -0.36 -34.85 -33.08
CA GLN A 368 -0.15 -35.74 -31.95
C GLN A 368 -1.38 -35.84 -31.04
N TYR A 369 -2.44 -35.06 -31.30
CA TYR A 369 -3.62 -34.99 -30.45
C TYR A 369 -4.30 -36.35 -30.27
N ASP A 370 -4.67 -37.02 -31.37
CA ASP A 370 -5.45 -38.27 -31.32
C ASP A 370 -4.68 -39.36 -30.57
N ALA A 371 -3.38 -39.49 -30.84
CA ALA A 371 -2.51 -40.46 -30.18
C ALA A 371 -2.39 -40.20 -28.67
N LEU A 372 -2.27 -38.94 -28.26
CA LEU A 372 -2.20 -38.58 -26.84
C LEU A 372 -3.55 -38.80 -26.15
N TYR A 373 -4.65 -38.41 -26.79
CA TYR A 373 -6.00 -38.58 -26.26
C TYR A 373 -6.32 -40.05 -26.03
N GLU A 374 -6.08 -40.93 -27.00
CA GLU A 374 -6.29 -42.37 -26.86
C GLU A 374 -5.42 -42.95 -25.73
N MET A 375 -4.12 -42.62 -25.72
CA MET A 375 -3.17 -43.13 -24.73
C MET A 375 -3.53 -42.74 -23.29
N LEU A 376 -3.91 -41.47 -23.05
CA LEU A 376 -4.28 -41.02 -21.71
C LEU A 376 -5.65 -41.57 -21.30
N SER A 377 -6.63 -41.59 -22.21
CA SER A 377 -7.96 -42.12 -21.92
C SER A 377 -7.92 -43.59 -21.51
N ASP A 378 -7.12 -44.41 -22.21
CA ASP A 378 -6.90 -45.81 -21.88
C ASP A 378 -6.26 -46.04 -20.50
N ARG A 379 -5.51 -45.07 -20.00
CA ARG A 379 -4.91 -45.12 -18.65
C ARG A 379 -5.88 -44.62 -17.60
N VAL A 380 -6.62 -43.55 -17.88
CA VAL A 380 -7.64 -42.99 -16.97
C VAL A 380 -8.72 -44.03 -16.67
N LYS A 381 -9.20 -44.78 -17.68
CA LYS A 381 -10.18 -45.87 -17.53
C LYS A 381 -9.79 -46.94 -16.52
N LYS A 382 -8.48 -47.11 -16.25
CA LYS A 382 -7.91 -48.15 -15.40
C LYS A 382 -7.59 -47.69 -13.97
N LEU A 383 -7.77 -46.40 -13.67
CA LEU A 383 -7.49 -45.86 -12.33
C LEU A 383 -8.46 -46.44 -11.30
N ARG A 384 -7.92 -46.90 -10.16
CA ARG A 384 -8.70 -47.49 -9.07
C ARG A 384 -8.82 -46.49 -7.93
N ALA A 385 -10.05 -46.03 -7.70
CA ALA A 385 -10.40 -45.23 -6.53
C ALA A 385 -10.49 -46.11 -5.28
N GLY A 386 -10.03 -45.62 -4.13
CA GLY A 386 -10.16 -46.33 -2.86
C GLY A 386 -9.36 -45.71 -1.72
N SER A 387 -9.17 -46.49 -0.65
CA SER A 387 -8.30 -46.16 0.48
C SER A 387 -7.48 -47.39 0.86
N VAL A 388 -6.15 -47.22 0.96
CA VAL A 388 -5.27 -48.32 1.41
C VAL A 388 -5.24 -48.47 2.93
N LEU A 389 -5.81 -47.51 3.66
CA LEU A 389 -5.92 -47.55 5.13
C LEU A 389 -7.20 -48.25 5.58
N THR A 390 -8.10 -48.62 4.65
CA THR A 390 -9.38 -49.23 4.99
C THR A 390 -9.40 -50.73 4.68
N PRO A 391 -9.66 -51.60 5.67
CA PRO A 391 -9.86 -53.01 5.42
C PRO A 391 -11.20 -53.26 4.71
N THR A 392 -11.18 -54.10 3.68
CA THR A 392 -12.37 -54.60 2.96
C THR A 392 -12.61 -56.08 3.31
N PRO A 393 -13.81 -56.64 3.03
CA PRO A 393 -14.08 -58.08 3.22
C PRO A 393 -13.07 -59.01 2.52
N GLU A 394 -12.43 -58.53 1.45
CA GLU A 394 -11.38 -59.23 0.69
C GLU A 394 -9.95 -58.99 1.22
N GLY A 395 -9.77 -58.24 2.31
CA GLY A 395 -8.48 -57.76 2.83
C GLY A 395 -8.28 -56.25 2.61
N TYR A 396 -7.07 -55.72 2.72
CA TYR A 396 -6.82 -54.32 2.29
C TYR A 396 -6.97 -54.22 0.77
N ILE A 397 -7.45 -53.07 0.26
CA ILE A 397 -7.40 -52.81 -1.18
C ILE A 397 -5.92 -52.85 -1.58
N SER A 398 -5.51 -53.88 -2.30
CA SER A 398 -4.10 -54.19 -2.55
C SER A 398 -3.40 -53.15 -3.43
N THR A 399 -4.16 -52.37 -4.20
CA THR A 399 -3.63 -51.26 -4.99
C THR A 399 -4.69 -50.20 -5.23
N VAL A 400 -4.39 -48.97 -4.82
CA VAL A 400 -5.21 -47.76 -5.03
C VAL A 400 -4.36 -46.78 -5.81
N ASP A 401 -4.92 -46.20 -6.88
CA ASP A 401 -4.27 -45.15 -7.68
C ASP A 401 -4.83 -43.76 -7.33
N SER A 402 -6.08 -43.72 -6.86
CA SER A 402 -6.87 -42.51 -6.66
C SER A 402 -7.50 -42.51 -5.26
N GLY A 403 -7.18 -41.52 -4.43
CA GLY A 403 -7.78 -41.33 -3.11
C GLY A 403 -9.17 -40.69 -3.18
N SER A 404 -9.63 -40.15 -2.05
CA SER A 404 -10.84 -39.32 -2.00
C SER A 404 -10.52 -37.84 -2.28
N MET A 405 -11.54 -37.10 -2.68
CA MET A 405 -11.57 -35.64 -2.57
C MET A 405 -11.71 -35.25 -1.09
N ILE A 406 -11.32 -34.02 -0.72
CA ILE A 406 -11.43 -33.56 0.67
C ILE A 406 -12.89 -33.45 1.15
N ASN A 407 -13.82 -33.09 0.25
CA ASN A 407 -15.25 -33.00 0.49
C ASN A 407 -16.03 -33.02 -0.84
N GLY A 408 -17.37 -33.10 -0.76
CA GLY A 408 -18.27 -33.12 -1.93
C GLY A 408 -18.80 -31.76 -2.37
N GLU A 409 -18.41 -30.65 -1.74
CA GLU A 409 -19.03 -29.32 -1.98
C GLU A 409 -18.90 -28.84 -3.44
N ARG A 410 -17.84 -29.28 -4.13
CA ARG A 410 -17.54 -28.87 -5.51
C ARG A 410 -18.14 -29.79 -6.57
N PHE A 411 -18.67 -30.96 -6.24
CA PHE A 411 -19.04 -31.99 -7.23
C PHE A 411 -20.05 -31.49 -8.26
N ARG A 412 -21.13 -30.83 -7.82
CA ARG A 412 -22.14 -30.27 -8.75
C ARG A 412 -21.57 -29.22 -9.69
N GLY A 413 -20.62 -28.40 -9.22
CA GLY A 413 -19.95 -27.40 -10.05
C GLY A 413 -19.06 -28.04 -11.10
N LEU A 414 -18.32 -29.09 -10.72
CA LEU A 414 -17.48 -29.88 -11.63
C LEU A 414 -18.31 -30.60 -12.68
N GLU A 415 -19.37 -31.31 -12.27
CA GLU A 415 -20.34 -31.97 -13.15
C GLU A 415 -20.91 -30.99 -14.18
N LYS A 416 -21.28 -29.79 -13.73
CA LYS A 416 -21.80 -28.74 -14.60
C LYS A 416 -20.79 -28.33 -15.67
N VAL A 417 -19.56 -27.96 -15.31
CA VAL A 417 -18.58 -27.48 -16.31
C VAL A 417 -18.14 -28.58 -17.28
N ILE A 418 -18.17 -29.85 -16.86
CA ILE A 418 -17.92 -31.00 -17.74
C ILE A 418 -19.10 -31.22 -18.69
N THR A 419 -20.34 -31.15 -18.18
CA THR A 419 -21.55 -31.27 -19.01
C THR A 419 -21.61 -30.16 -20.05
N ASP A 420 -21.33 -28.91 -19.66
CA ASP A 420 -21.30 -27.77 -20.59
C ASP A 420 -20.24 -27.96 -21.69
N ALA A 421 -19.08 -28.57 -21.37
CA ALA A 421 -18.06 -28.91 -22.35
C ALA A 421 -18.52 -30.03 -23.29
N ALA A 422 -19.15 -31.08 -22.77
CA ALA A 422 -19.72 -32.17 -23.56
C ALA A 422 -20.81 -31.67 -24.52
N ASP A 423 -21.70 -30.80 -24.04
CA ASP A 423 -22.75 -30.16 -24.83
C ASP A 423 -22.16 -29.25 -25.94
N ALA A 424 -20.97 -28.69 -25.70
CA ALA A 424 -20.20 -27.93 -26.69
C ALA A 424 -19.39 -28.83 -27.66
N GLY A 425 -19.50 -30.15 -27.57
CA GLY A 425 -18.90 -31.12 -28.48
C GLY A 425 -17.57 -31.72 -28.02
N CYS A 426 -17.12 -31.46 -26.78
CA CYS A 426 -15.94 -32.11 -26.23
C CYS A 426 -16.16 -33.61 -26.01
N GLN A 427 -15.10 -34.40 -26.22
CA GLN A 427 -15.09 -35.81 -25.86
C GLN A 427 -14.86 -35.93 -24.35
N VAL A 428 -15.60 -36.81 -23.67
CA VAL A 428 -15.47 -37.01 -22.21
C VAL A 428 -15.33 -38.49 -21.91
N GLU A 429 -14.21 -38.87 -21.29
CA GLU A 429 -13.93 -40.24 -20.87
C GLU A 429 -13.50 -40.28 -19.40
N GLY A 430 -13.78 -41.39 -18.73
CA GLY A 430 -13.51 -41.54 -17.30
C GLY A 430 -13.24 -42.99 -16.90
N VAL A 431 -13.43 -43.31 -15.62
CA VAL A 431 -13.22 -44.66 -15.10
C VAL A 431 -14.39 -45.58 -15.49
N GLY A 432 -14.10 -46.65 -16.23
CA GLY A 432 -15.14 -47.51 -16.80
C GLY A 432 -16.08 -46.73 -17.73
N ASP A 433 -17.39 -46.86 -17.51
CA ASP A 433 -18.43 -46.13 -18.25
C ASP A 433 -18.87 -44.83 -17.52
N SER A 434 -18.15 -44.41 -16.46
CA SER A 434 -18.49 -43.24 -15.64
C SER A 434 -17.44 -42.15 -15.79
N ALA A 435 -17.87 -40.96 -16.16
CA ALA A 435 -17.00 -39.79 -16.32
C ALA A 435 -17.66 -38.53 -15.74
N GLY A 436 -16.84 -37.67 -15.15
CA GLY A 436 -17.23 -36.35 -14.69
C GLY A 436 -18.31 -36.27 -13.61
N GLN A 437 -18.44 -37.27 -12.72
CA GLN A 437 -19.50 -37.31 -11.71
C GLN A 437 -19.03 -37.86 -10.36
N GLU A 438 -19.85 -37.65 -9.33
CA GLU A 438 -19.68 -38.33 -8.04
C GLU A 438 -19.61 -39.86 -8.20
N TYR A 439 -18.60 -40.48 -7.57
CA TYR A 439 -18.42 -41.92 -7.57
C TYR A 439 -18.83 -42.52 -6.22
N ARG A 440 -19.88 -43.35 -6.22
CA ARG A 440 -20.29 -44.09 -5.02
C ARG A 440 -19.48 -45.38 -4.93
N HIS A 441 -18.41 -45.37 -4.13
CA HIS A 441 -17.53 -46.53 -3.99
C HIS A 441 -18.28 -47.73 -3.38
N PRO A 442 -18.23 -48.95 -3.98
CA PRO A 442 -19.04 -50.09 -3.53
C PRO A 442 -18.83 -50.48 -2.06
N GLN A 443 -17.58 -50.46 -1.57
CA GLN A 443 -17.25 -50.75 -0.17
C GLN A 443 -17.13 -49.50 0.73
N LEU A 444 -17.07 -48.29 0.17
CA LEU A 444 -16.72 -47.04 0.87
C LEU A 444 -17.74 -45.95 0.53
N GLY A 445 -19.03 -46.30 0.54
CA GLY A 445 -20.10 -45.48 -0.04
C GLY A 445 -20.34 -44.12 0.63
N THR A 446 -19.79 -43.91 1.82
CA THR A 446 -19.82 -42.65 2.59
C THR A 446 -18.64 -41.72 2.28
N GLY A 447 -17.63 -42.18 1.54
CA GLY A 447 -16.47 -41.37 1.17
C GLY A 447 -16.75 -40.42 0.01
N TYR A 448 -15.96 -39.34 -0.07
CA TYR A 448 -16.04 -38.34 -1.12
C TYR A 448 -15.18 -38.72 -2.32
N TYR A 449 -15.72 -39.50 -3.26
CA TYR A 449 -15.02 -39.86 -4.47
C TYR A 449 -15.61 -39.18 -5.71
N PHE A 450 -14.75 -38.76 -6.62
CA PHE A 450 -15.11 -38.18 -7.91
C PHE A 450 -14.38 -38.94 -9.01
N THR A 451 -15.04 -39.26 -10.12
CA THR A 451 -14.43 -40.06 -11.18
C THR A 451 -13.29 -39.32 -11.86
N PRO A 452 -12.06 -39.86 -11.90
CA PRO A 452 -11.01 -39.37 -12.79
C PRO A 452 -11.52 -39.24 -14.22
N THR A 453 -11.29 -38.09 -14.84
CA THR A 453 -11.91 -37.71 -16.12
C THR A 453 -10.88 -37.09 -17.06
N ILE A 454 -11.01 -37.35 -18.35
CA ILE A 454 -10.32 -36.64 -19.42
C ILE A 454 -11.35 -36.00 -20.34
N VAL A 455 -11.15 -34.73 -20.66
CA VAL A 455 -11.99 -33.95 -21.56
C VAL A 455 -11.15 -33.53 -22.76
N GLY A 456 -11.48 -34.08 -23.92
CA GLY A 456 -10.83 -33.81 -25.20
C GLY A 456 -11.44 -32.64 -25.96
N SER A 457 -10.69 -32.12 -26.92
CA SER A 457 -11.10 -31.06 -27.84
C SER A 457 -11.56 -29.79 -27.12
N VAL A 458 -10.93 -29.46 -26.00
CA VAL A 458 -11.25 -28.27 -25.22
C VAL A 458 -10.67 -27.04 -25.90
N THR A 459 -11.47 -25.99 -26.04
CA THR A 459 -11.04 -24.70 -26.61
C THR A 459 -10.79 -23.67 -25.51
N LYS A 460 -9.96 -22.65 -25.80
CA LYS A 460 -9.59 -21.61 -24.83
C LYS A 460 -10.77 -20.77 -24.32
N ASP A 461 -11.88 -20.73 -25.05
CA ASP A 461 -13.06 -19.91 -24.71
C ASP A 461 -14.05 -20.65 -23.77
N MET A 462 -13.88 -21.96 -23.59
CA MET A 462 -14.74 -22.75 -22.70
C MET A 462 -14.47 -22.44 -21.23
N GLU A 463 -15.51 -22.45 -20.39
CA GLU A 463 -15.39 -22.16 -18.95
C GLU A 463 -14.43 -23.13 -18.26
N ILE A 464 -14.50 -24.43 -18.59
CA ILE A 464 -13.65 -25.49 -18.02
C ILE A 464 -12.14 -25.22 -18.22
N ALA A 465 -11.76 -24.52 -19.30
CA ALA A 465 -10.37 -24.14 -19.57
C ALA A 465 -9.90 -22.95 -18.71
N ASN A 466 -10.82 -22.16 -18.16
CA ASN A 466 -10.55 -20.88 -17.51
C ASN A 466 -10.80 -20.87 -15.99
N VAL A 467 -11.44 -21.90 -15.44
CA VAL A 467 -11.66 -22.06 -14.00
C VAL A 467 -10.74 -23.14 -13.44
N GLU A 468 -10.20 -22.90 -12.25
CA GLU A 468 -9.43 -23.91 -11.50
C GLU A 468 -10.39 -25.01 -11.05
N LEU A 469 -10.10 -26.26 -11.46
CA LEU A 469 -10.95 -27.41 -11.15
C LEU A 469 -10.56 -28.03 -9.82
N PHE A 470 -9.25 -28.11 -9.54
CA PHE A 470 -8.70 -28.69 -8.31
C PHE A 470 -9.28 -30.09 -8.03
N ALA A 471 -9.36 -30.90 -9.09
CA ALA A 471 -10.08 -32.17 -9.18
C ALA A 471 -9.39 -33.07 -10.21
N PRO A 472 -9.66 -34.40 -10.25
CA PRO A 472 -8.93 -35.33 -11.10
C PRO A 472 -9.42 -35.24 -12.55
N ILE A 473 -9.17 -34.12 -13.23
CA ILE A 473 -9.69 -33.81 -14.57
C ILE A 473 -8.54 -33.32 -15.47
N ALA A 474 -8.26 -34.06 -16.54
CA ALA A 474 -7.33 -33.65 -17.59
C ALA A 474 -8.08 -32.93 -18.72
N LEU A 475 -7.63 -31.75 -19.13
CA LEU A 475 -8.14 -31.08 -20.34
C LEU A 475 -7.11 -31.21 -21.46
N LEU A 476 -7.51 -31.74 -22.62
CA LEU A 476 -6.67 -31.80 -23.82
C LEU A 476 -7.11 -30.73 -24.81
N MET A 477 -6.16 -29.88 -25.21
CA MET A 477 -6.37 -28.72 -26.05
C MET A 477 -5.43 -28.81 -27.27
N PRO A 478 -5.95 -29.06 -28.48
CA PRO A 478 -5.11 -29.04 -29.68
C PRO A 478 -4.66 -27.60 -30.00
N TYR A 479 -3.48 -27.47 -30.60
CA TYR A 479 -2.98 -26.22 -31.18
C TYR A 479 -2.29 -26.48 -32.53
N GLU A 480 -2.23 -25.46 -33.39
CA GLU A 480 -1.59 -25.54 -34.72
C GLU A 480 -0.13 -25.10 -34.68
N THR A 481 0.17 -23.99 -33.98
CA THR A 481 1.53 -23.42 -33.90
C THR A 481 2.00 -23.26 -32.46
N VAL A 482 3.31 -23.32 -32.23
CA VAL A 482 3.89 -23.13 -30.88
C VAL A 482 3.55 -21.73 -30.33
N ASP A 483 3.51 -20.71 -31.18
CA ASP A 483 3.09 -19.35 -30.79
C ASP A 483 1.64 -19.33 -30.28
N GLU A 484 0.74 -20.07 -30.93
CA GLU A 484 -0.63 -20.25 -30.47
C GLU A 484 -0.68 -20.99 -29.12
N ALA A 485 0.14 -22.03 -28.93
CA ALA A 485 0.23 -22.75 -27.66
C ALA A 485 0.64 -21.80 -26.51
N ILE A 486 1.59 -20.90 -26.76
CA ILE A 486 2.02 -19.87 -25.82
C ILE A 486 0.87 -18.88 -25.54
N GLU A 487 0.14 -18.45 -26.57
CA GLU A 487 -1.03 -17.57 -26.41
C GLU A 487 -2.11 -18.22 -25.53
N ILE A 488 -2.46 -19.48 -25.80
CA ILE A 488 -3.45 -20.25 -25.02
C ILE A 488 -2.94 -20.43 -23.57
N ALA A 489 -1.67 -20.79 -23.40
CA ALA A 489 -1.07 -20.98 -22.08
C ALA A 489 -1.16 -19.70 -21.23
N ASN A 490 -0.79 -18.55 -21.81
CA ASN A 490 -0.75 -17.24 -21.15
C ASN A 490 -2.13 -16.57 -21.02
N GLY A 491 -3.12 -16.98 -21.82
CA GLY A 491 -4.44 -16.37 -21.91
C GLY A 491 -5.31 -16.50 -20.65
N THR A 492 -4.95 -17.37 -19.70
CA THR A 492 -5.70 -17.50 -18.45
C THR A 492 -5.37 -16.38 -17.46
N ARG A 493 -6.30 -16.12 -16.52
CA ARG A 493 -6.06 -15.18 -15.41
C ARG A 493 -5.06 -15.71 -14.37
N TYR A 494 -4.76 -17.01 -14.39
CA TYR A 494 -3.84 -17.69 -13.49
C TYR A 494 -2.45 -17.77 -14.12
N ALA A 495 -1.43 -17.89 -13.27
CA ALA A 495 -0.04 -17.90 -13.68
C ALA A 495 0.86 -18.37 -12.52
N LEU A 496 0.62 -19.60 -12.02
CA LEU A 496 1.41 -20.19 -10.95
C LEU A 496 2.61 -20.95 -11.53
N GLY A 497 2.37 -22.14 -12.08
CA GLY A 497 3.38 -22.97 -12.73
C GLY A 497 3.05 -23.27 -14.19
N ALA A 498 3.98 -23.93 -14.88
CA ALA A 498 3.77 -24.52 -16.19
C ALA A 498 4.78 -25.65 -16.46
N SER A 499 4.50 -26.44 -17.49
CA SER A 499 5.42 -27.45 -18.03
C SER A 499 5.55 -27.32 -19.54
N VAL A 500 6.74 -27.59 -20.07
CA VAL A 500 7.01 -27.69 -21.51
C VAL A 500 7.72 -29.00 -21.80
N PHE A 501 7.17 -29.83 -22.67
CA PHE A 501 7.72 -31.11 -23.07
C PHE A 501 8.14 -31.05 -24.54
N GLY A 502 9.35 -31.52 -24.84
CA GLY A 502 9.91 -31.45 -26.19
C GLY A 502 11.19 -32.27 -26.34
N PRO A 503 11.48 -32.76 -27.57
CA PRO A 503 12.68 -33.53 -27.83
C PRO A 503 13.95 -32.66 -27.81
N ASP A 504 13.84 -31.39 -28.20
CA ASP A 504 14.92 -30.40 -28.13
C ASP A 504 14.77 -29.54 -26.87
N GLN A 505 15.80 -29.56 -26.03
CA GLN A 505 15.81 -28.85 -24.76
C GLN A 505 15.96 -27.32 -24.93
N ASP A 506 16.67 -26.85 -25.96
CA ASP A 506 16.85 -25.43 -26.21
C ASP A 506 15.56 -24.80 -26.75
N GLU A 507 14.82 -25.51 -27.61
CA GLU A 507 13.49 -25.09 -28.06
C GLU A 507 12.48 -25.06 -26.90
N ALA A 508 12.43 -26.12 -26.09
CA ALA A 508 11.56 -26.16 -24.93
C ALA A 508 11.91 -25.04 -23.91
N LEU A 509 13.19 -24.72 -23.75
CA LEU A 509 13.65 -23.61 -22.92
C LEU A 509 13.29 -22.25 -23.51
N ALA A 510 13.29 -22.10 -24.84
CA ALA A 510 12.84 -20.87 -25.50
C ALA A 510 11.36 -20.61 -25.20
N VAL A 511 10.51 -21.63 -25.40
CA VAL A 511 9.07 -21.56 -25.07
C VAL A 511 8.86 -21.29 -23.59
N ALA A 512 9.58 -21.98 -22.70
CA ALA A 512 9.47 -21.77 -21.26
C ALA A 512 9.76 -20.31 -20.82
N LYS A 513 10.63 -19.58 -21.52
CA LYS A 513 10.93 -18.17 -21.22
C LYS A 513 9.83 -17.21 -21.65
N GLU A 514 8.95 -17.62 -22.55
CA GLU A 514 7.83 -16.82 -23.05
C GLU A 514 6.55 -17.03 -22.23
N LEU A 515 6.53 -18.03 -21.34
CA LEU A 515 5.40 -18.27 -20.45
C LEU A 515 5.35 -17.24 -19.32
N GLU A 516 4.19 -16.61 -19.17
CA GLU A 516 3.90 -15.64 -18.12
C GLU A 516 3.43 -16.36 -16.84
N CYS A 517 4.35 -17.02 -16.14
CA CYS A 517 4.07 -17.67 -14.86
C CYS A 517 5.23 -17.55 -13.86
N GLY A 518 5.00 -18.03 -12.64
CA GLY A 518 6.00 -18.00 -11.59
C GLY A 518 7.14 -19.00 -11.80
N MET A 519 6.81 -20.18 -12.30
CA MET A 519 7.71 -21.34 -12.36
C MET A 519 7.42 -22.19 -13.61
N VAL A 520 8.46 -22.70 -14.27
CA VAL A 520 8.32 -23.61 -15.42
C VAL A 520 9.22 -24.83 -15.25
N SER A 521 8.70 -26.02 -15.52
CA SER A 521 9.50 -27.24 -15.66
C SER A 521 9.64 -27.62 -17.13
N VAL A 522 10.86 -27.88 -17.60
CA VAL A 522 11.10 -28.44 -18.93
C VAL A 522 11.26 -29.95 -18.81
N ASN A 523 10.49 -30.70 -19.61
CA ASN A 523 10.44 -32.16 -19.64
C ASN A 523 10.11 -32.82 -18.30
N ASP A 524 9.40 -32.10 -17.44
CA ASP A 524 9.01 -32.54 -16.10
C ASP A 524 7.80 -31.73 -15.58
N PHE A 525 7.34 -32.05 -14.37
CA PHE A 525 6.22 -31.42 -13.70
C PHE A 525 6.53 -31.18 -12.22
N GLY A 526 6.26 -29.98 -11.72
CA GLY A 526 6.31 -29.66 -10.28
C GLY A 526 7.66 -29.78 -9.57
N VAL A 527 8.71 -30.29 -10.23
CA VAL A 527 10.04 -30.52 -9.65
C VAL A 527 10.75 -29.24 -9.22
N PHE A 528 10.36 -28.08 -9.76
CA PHE A 528 10.82 -26.78 -9.25
C PHE A 528 10.51 -26.60 -7.76
N TYR A 529 9.46 -27.24 -7.23
CA TYR A 529 9.13 -27.13 -5.81
C TYR A 529 9.96 -28.07 -4.93
N ILE A 530 10.40 -29.21 -5.44
CA ILE A 530 11.35 -30.06 -4.71
C ILE A 530 12.69 -29.33 -4.59
N ASN A 531 13.07 -28.50 -5.57
CA ASN A 531 14.25 -27.65 -5.47
C ASN A 531 13.99 -26.39 -4.61
N GLN A 532 14.21 -26.53 -3.30
CA GLN A 532 13.88 -25.49 -2.31
C GLN A 532 14.83 -24.28 -2.31
N ASP A 533 15.85 -24.25 -3.18
CA ASP A 533 16.66 -23.05 -3.45
C ASP A 533 16.01 -22.12 -4.48
N LEU A 534 15.04 -22.61 -5.26
CA LEU A 534 14.28 -21.79 -6.20
C LEU A 534 13.20 -20.96 -5.48
N PRO A 535 12.92 -19.75 -5.96
CA PRO A 535 11.74 -19.02 -5.51
C PRO A 535 10.48 -19.78 -5.95
N PHE A 536 9.53 -19.91 -5.04
CA PHE A 536 8.20 -20.45 -5.34
C PHE A 536 7.17 -19.34 -5.17
N GLY A 537 6.33 -19.17 -6.20
CA GLY A 537 5.11 -18.37 -6.14
C GLY A 537 4.66 -17.82 -7.49
N GLY A 538 3.38 -17.46 -7.58
CA GLY A 538 2.72 -17.09 -8.83
C GLY A 538 2.80 -15.62 -9.20
N VAL A 539 2.13 -15.27 -10.31
CA VAL A 539 1.80 -13.90 -10.74
C VAL A 539 0.32 -13.83 -11.17
N LYS A 540 -0.17 -12.67 -11.62
CA LYS A 540 -1.58 -12.45 -11.99
C LYS A 540 -2.52 -12.83 -10.83
N SER A 541 -3.57 -13.62 -11.09
CA SER A 541 -4.52 -14.07 -10.06
C SER A 541 -3.96 -15.19 -9.17
N SER A 542 -2.80 -15.76 -9.52
CA SER A 542 -2.08 -16.73 -8.69
C SER A 542 -1.31 -16.06 -7.54
N GLY A 543 -1.39 -14.73 -7.42
CA GLY A 543 -0.91 -13.96 -6.27
C GLY A 543 0.42 -13.26 -6.52
N TYR A 544 1.15 -13.00 -5.44
CA TYR A 544 2.41 -12.26 -5.45
C TYR A 544 3.25 -12.54 -4.19
N GLY A 545 4.53 -12.19 -4.26
CA GLY A 545 5.51 -12.60 -3.25
C GLY A 545 6.11 -13.97 -3.59
N ARG A 546 7.07 -14.42 -2.79
CA ARG A 546 7.69 -15.74 -2.92
C ARG A 546 7.95 -16.28 -1.52
N PHE A 547 7.74 -17.57 -1.28
CA PHE A 547 8.03 -18.22 0.01
C PHE A 547 9.08 -19.34 -0.06
N GLY A 548 9.47 -19.76 -1.27
CA GLY A 548 10.63 -20.62 -1.54
C GLY A 548 11.96 -19.86 -1.61
N GLY A 549 13.08 -20.58 -1.50
CA GLY A 549 14.42 -20.02 -1.72
C GLY A 549 14.89 -18.95 -0.74
N PRO A 550 16.03 -18.29 -1.04
CA PRO A 550 16.52 -17.13 -0.31
C PRO A 550 15.50 -15.98 -0.27
N GLU A 551 14.74 -15.79 -1.34
CA GLU A 551 13.70 -14.76 -1.47
C GLU A 551 12.62 -14.94 -0.40
N GLY A 552 12.10 -16.15 -0.27
CA GLY A 552 11.08 -16.46 0.72
C GLY A 552 11.57 -16.36 2.14
N LEU A 553 12.79 -16.83 2.42
CA LEU A 553 13.36 -16.69 3.77
C LEU A 553 13.59 -15.21 4.14
N ARG A 554 14.00 -14.38 3.18
CA ARG A 554 14.22 -12.93 3.40
C ARG A 554 12.94 -12.13 3.51
N SER A 555 11.85 -12.57 2.87
CA SER A 555 10.53 -11.93 3.01
C SER A 555 10.06 -11.89 4.47
N LEU A 556 10.52 -12.84 5.29
CA LEU A 556 10.26 -12.93 6.73
C LEU A 556 11.25 -12.11 7.58
N THR A 557 11.97 -11.18 6.97
CA THR A 557 12.95 -10.30 7.63
C THR A 557 12.83 -8.85 7.17
N ASN A 558 13.24 -7.92 8.03
CA ASN A 558 13.45 -6.53 7.66
C ASN A 558 14.90 -6.35 7.15
N PRO A 559 15.10 -6.00 5.86
CA PRO A 559 16.42 -5.65 5.34
C PRO A 559 16.84 -4.26 5.84
N LYS A 560 17.74 -4.21 6.82
CA LYS A 560 18.29 -2.98 7.39
C LYS A 560 19.61 -2.58 6.73
N ALA A 561 19.65 -1.40 6.13
CA ALA A 561 20.89 -0.82 5.63
C ALA A 561 21.71 -0.20 6.78
N ILE A 562 22.97 -0.59 6.91
CA ILE A 562 23.93 -0.04 7.87
C ILE A 562 25.15 0.46 7.11
N VAL A 563 25.52 1.72 7.34
CA VAL A 563 26.71 2.33 6.75
C VAL A 563 27.68 2.71 7.86
N ILE A 564 28.90 2.19 7.80
CA ILE A 564 29.98 2.48 8.75
C ILE A 564 31.18 3.12 8.06
N ASP A 565 31.98 3.87 8.82
CA ASP A 565 33.29 4.31 8.37
C ASP A 565 34.24 3.12 8.27
N ARG A 566 34.90 2.97 7.12
CA ARG A 566 35.96 1.97 6.92
C ARG A 566 37.17 2.27 7.80
N PHE A 567 37.44 3.56 8.03
CA PHE A 567 38.59 4.04 8.77
C PHE A 567 38.17 5.10 9.79
N PRO A 568 37.41 4.75 10.85
CA PRO A 568 36.75 5.71 11.73
C PRO A 568 37.71 6.63 12.48
N ARG A 569 38.99 6.26 12.62
CA ARG A 569 40.03 7.11 13.23
C ARG A 569 40.75 8.03 12.24
N LEU A 570 40.65 7.75 10.94
CA LEU A 570 41.38 8.48 9.89
C LEU A 570 40.45 9.43 9.12
N ILE A 571 39.28 8.93 8.70
CA ILE A 571 38.34 9.65 7.85
C ILE A 571 36.94 9.40 8.38
N GLN A 572 36.27 10.49 8.73
CA GLN A 572 34.85 10.52 9.08
C GLN A 572 34.16 11.54 8.18
N THR A 573 32.87 11.35 7.92
CA THR A 573 32.09 12.35 7.20
C THR A 573 32.02 13.61 8.04
N SER A 574 32.67 14.67 7.56
CA SER A 574 32.50 16.02 8.09
C SER A 574 31.96 16.90 6.98
N ILE A 575 30.98 17.74 7.32
CA ILE A 575 30.52 18.78 6.40
C ILE A 575 31.65 19.81 6.33
N PRO A 576 32.26 20.05 5.15
CA PRO A 576 33.28 21.06 5.02
C PRO A 576 32.73 22.43 5.44
N LYS A 577 33.52 23.27 6.11
CA LYS A 577 33.09 24.60 6.59
C LYS A 577 32.45 25.49 5.52
N VAL A 578 32.78 25.27 4.24
CA VAL A 578 32.21 26.00 3.10
C VAL A 578 30.76 25.58 2.79
N LEU A 579 30.34 24.40 3.23
CA LEU A 579 28.98 23.86 3.13
C LEU A 579 28.24 23.82 4.47
N ASP A 580 28.89 24.25 5.54
CA ASP A 580 28.33 24.23 6.88
C ASP A 580 27.24 25.30 7.03
N TYR A 581 26.18 24.98 7.76
CA TYR A 581 25.06 25.90 7.99
C TYR A 581 25.30 26.77 9.23
N PRO A 582 24.95 28.07 9.19
CA PRO A 582 24.45 28.81 8.03
C PRO A 582 25.54 28.99 6.96
N LEU A 583 25.13 28.91 5.69
CA LEU A 583 26.06 29.05 4.55
C LEU A 583 26.72 30.42 4.60
N ARG A 584 28.05 30.44 4.61
CA ARG A 584 28.85 31.67 4.75
C ARG A 584 29.11 32.38 3.42
N SER A 585 29.04 31.65 2.30
CA SER A 585 29.16 32.19 0.95
C SER A 585 28.57 31.23 -0.07
N LEU A 586 27.48 31.63 -0.73
CA LEU A 586 26.84 30.82 -1.77
C LEU A 586 27.80 30.49 -2.92
N PHE A 587 28.65 31.43 -3.30
CA PHE A 587 29.65 31.25 -4.36
C PHE A 587 30.63 30.12 -4.03
N TRP A 588 31.25 30.16 -2.85
CA TRP A 588 32.24 29.16 -2.48
C TRP A 588 31.59 27.80 -2.20
N SER A 589 30.37 27.78 -1.65
CA SER A 589 29.58 26.55 -1.52
C SER A 589 29.27 25.94 -2.89
N TRP A 590 28.89 26.76 -3.86
CA TRP A 590 28.63 26.33 -5.23
C TRP A 590 29.91 25.84 -5.93
N GLU A 591 31.02 26.59 -5.90
CA GLU A 591 32.30 26.15 -6.47
C GLU A 591 32.77 24.82 -5.88
N PHE A 592 32.60 24.63 -4.56
CA PHE A 592 32.92 23.35 -3.91
C PHE A 592 32.03 22.22 -4.43
N THR A 593 30.71 22.40 -4.43
CA THR A 593 29.76 21.36 -4.85
C THR A 593 29.86 21.05 -6.34
N SER A 594 29.90 22.07 -7.20
CA SER A 594 30.11 21.90 -8.65
C SER A 594 31.47 21.27 -8.95
N GLY A 595 32.50 21.64 -8.19
CA GLY A 595 33.83 21.03 -8.28
C GLY A 595 33.82 19.55 -7.90
N LEU A 596 33.11 19.19 -6.83
CA LEU A 596 32.92 17.80 -6.40
C LEU A 596 32.19 16.98 -7.46
N VAL A 597 31.10 17.51 -8.01
CA VAL A 597 30.33 16.85 -9.07
C VAL A 597 31.17 16.66 -10.32
N GLN A 598 31.91 17.68 -10.76
CA GLN A 598 32.80 17.59 -11.92
C GLN A 598 33.93 16.57 -11.71
N PHE A 599 34.50 16.53 -10.51
CA PHE A 599 35.54 15.55 -10.16
C PHE A 599 35.01 14.11 -10.20
N LEU A 600 33.84 13.86 -9.61
CA LEU A 600 33.29 12.50 -9.47
C LEU A 600 32.61 12.00 -10.75
N TYR A 601 31.88 12.87 -11.45
CA TYR A 601 30.98 12.50 -12.53
C TYR A 601 31.34 13.13 -13.89
N GLY A 602 32.43 13.90 -13.98
CA GLY A 602 32.93 14.41 -15.25
C GLY A 602 33.22 13.29 -16.24
N ASP A 603 32.68 13.40 -17.44
CA ASP A 603 32.86 12.46 -18.57
C ASP A 603 34.31 12.43 -19.07
N ARG A 604 35.01 13.57 -18.97
CA ARG A 604 36.38 13.78 -19.45
C ARG A 604 37.35 14.04 -18.30
N TRP A 605 38.59 13.58 -18.47
CA TRP A 605 39.67 13.83 -17.50
C TRP A 605 39.91 15.33 -17.24
N ARG A 606 39.75 16.18 -18.27
CA ARG A 606 39.86 17.64 -18.13
C ARG A 606 38.80 18.21 -17.19
N THR A 607 37.56 17.74 -17.31
CA THR A 607 36.45 18.13 -16.44
C THR A 607 36.73 17.69 -15.00
N ARG A 608 37.26 16.47 -14.81
CA ARG A 608 37.62 15.99 -13.47
C ARG A 608 38.75 16.80 -12.84
N ILE A 609 39.78 17.15 -13.61
CA ILE A 609 40.86 18.04 -13.13
C ILE A 609 40.32 19.43 -12.81
N ALA A 610 39.47 20.00 -13.66
CA ALA A 610 38.81 21.28 -13.36
C ALA A 610 38.01 21.21 -12.06
N GLY A 611 37.32 20.08 -11.81
CA GLY A 611 36.62 19.81 -10.56
C GLY A 611 37.55 19.77 -9.34
N ILE A 612 38.70 19.11 -9.44
CA ILE A 612 39.73 19.11 -8.38
C ILE A 612 40.24 20.52 -8.10
N LEU A 613 40.49 21.32 -9.15
CA LEU A 613 40.93 22.70 -9.01
C LEU A 613 39.87 23.57 -8.32
N ALA A 614 38.59 23.40 -8.68
CA ALA A 614 37.47 24.09 -8.04
C ALA A 614 37.33 23.71 -6.55
N LEU A 615 37.43 22.41 -6.22
CA LEU A 615 37.46 21.93 -4.83
C LEU A 615 38.60 22.55 -4.03
N TYR A 616 39.81 22.58 -4.60
CA TYR A 616 40.98 23.19 -3.96
C TYR A 616 40.79 24.68 -3.73
N ARG A 617 40.26 25.42 -4.72
CA ARG A 617 39.97 26.86 -4.58
C ARG A 617 38.97 27.11 -3.46
N ALA A 618 37.85 26.38 -3.45
CA ALA A 618 36.81 26.56 -2.44
C ALA A 618 37.28 26.15 -1.03
N ALA A 619 38.12 25.12 -0.91
CA ALA A 619 38.71 24.71 0.37
C ALA A 619 39.74 25.72 0.90
N LYS A 620 40.53 26.35 0.01
CA LYS A 620 41.57 27.33 0.37
C LYS A 620 40.98 28.68 0.79
N HIS A 621 39.90 29.12 0.15
CA HIS A 621 39.21 30.38 0.47
C HIS A 621 38.15 30.19 1.56
N GLY A 622 38.42 29.30 2.53
CA GLY A 622 37.59 29.12 3.73
C GLY A 622 37.21 30.47 4.33
N PRO A 623 36.05 30.56 5.02
CA PRO A 623 35.21 31.75 5.11
C PRO A 623 35.94 32.93 5.75
N THR A 624 36.63 33.72 4.95
CA THR A 624 37.06 35.05 5.34
C THR A 624 35.87 35.97 5.08
N GLY A 625 35.41 36.63 6.15
CA GLY A 625 34.23 37.49 6.14
C GLY A 625 34.39 38.79 5.36
N ASN A 626 34.93 38.76 4.14
CA ASN A 626 34.91 39.92 3.25
C ASN A 626 33.74 39.83 2.29
N ARG A 627 32.87 40.84 2.38
CA ARG A 627 31.75 41.19 1.49
C ARG A 627 32.18 41.54 0.05
N GLU A 628 33.29 41.02 -0.46
CA GLU A 628 33.84 41.37 -1.78
C GLU A 628 33.51 40.36 -2.88
N GLY A 629 32.82 39.25 -2.57
CA GLY A 629 32.52 38.19 -3.55
C GLY A 629 31.24 38.36 -4.38
N SER A 630 30.37 39.34 -4.08
CA SER A 630 29.03 39.41 -4.69
C SER A 630 29.05 39.80 -6.18
N GLU A 631 29.87 40.79 -6.58
CA GLU A 631 29.90 41.26 -7.96
C GLU A 631 30.51 40.23 -8.93
N GLU A 632 31.62 39.60 -8.57
CA GLU A 632 32.29 38.62 -9.42
C GLU A 632 31.47 37.32 -9.56
N THR A 633 30.76 36.93 -8.50
CA THR A 633 29.82 35.80 -8.50
C THR A 633 28.65 36.05 -9.43
N VAL A 634 28.03 37.23 -9.35
CA VAL A 634 26.90 37.60 -10.21
C VAL A 634 27.35 37.67 -11.68
N VAL A 635 28.52 38.23 -11.95
CA VAL A 635 29.10 38.27 -13.31
C VAL A 635 29.33 36.86 -13.86
N ARG A 636 29.90 35.94 -13.06
CA ARG A 636 30.19 34.57 -13.50
C ARG A 636 28.95 33.69 -13.61
N CYS A 637 27.96 33.86 -12.72
CA CYS A 637 26.63 33.29 -12.88
C CYS A 637 25.96 33.80 -14.17
N CYS A 638 26.06 35.10 -14.47
CA CYS A 638 25.58 35.67 -15.73
C CYS A 638 26.31 35.11 -16.96
N GLU A 639 27.61 34.82 -16.88
CA GLU A 639 28.37 34.19 -17.97
C GLU A 639 28.02 32.71 -18.17
N ILE A 640 27.83 31.95 -17.08
CA ILE A 640 27.37 30.55 -17.13
C ILE A 640 25.94 30.48 -17.68
N ILE A 641 25.07 31.39 -17.26
CA ILE A 641 23.72 31.57 -17.80
C ILE A 641 23.77 31.91 -19.30
N LYS A 642 24.67 32.79 -19.73
CA LYS A 642 24.90 33.11 -21.16
C LYS A 642 25.45 31.91 -21.95
N ALA A 643 26.26 31.04 -21.33
CA ALA A 643 26.78 29.84 -21.98
C ALA A 643 25.70 28.74 -22.11
N LEU A 644 24.86 28.55 -21.08
CA LEU A 644 23.71 27.65 -21.11
C LEU A 644 22.64 28.09 -22.12
N ALA A 645 22.45 29.41 -22.29
CA ALA A 645 21.56 29.97 -23.31
C ALA A 645 22.04 29.72 -24.75
N ARG A 646 23.35 29.54 -24.99
CA ARG A 646 23.91 29.27 -26.34
C ARG A 646 23.77 27.81 -26.78
N GLY A 647 23.52 26.89 -25.86
CA GLY A 647 23.38 25.44 -26.15
C GLY A 647 21.95 24.94 -26.28
N SER A 648 20.94 25.78 -26.04
CA SER A 648 19.52 25.44 -26.09
C SER A 648 18.88 26.01 -27.35
N THR A 649 18.43 25.15 -28.26
CA THR A 649 17.64 25.53 -29.46
C THR A 649 16.22 25.97 -29.13
N ASN A 650 15.85 26.11 -27.85
CA ASN A 650 14.51 26.49 -27.43
C ASN A 650 14.55 27.68 -26.46
N VAL A 651 14.50 28.88 -27.05
CA VAL A 651 14.65 30.20 -26.39
C VAL A 651 13.58 30.45 -25.31
N PHE A 652 12.44 29.77 -25.37
CA PHE A 652 11.28 30.03 -24.49
C PHE A 652 11.46 29.56 -23.04
N ASN A 653 12.19 28.46 -22.80
CA ASN A 653 12.43 27.94 -21.44
C ASN A 653 13.65 28.57 -20.77
N SER A 654 14.65 28.97 -21.57
CA SER A 654 15.89 29.61 -21.06
C SER A 654 15.61 30.95 -20.39
N THR A 655 14.63 31.72 -20.87
CA THR A 655 14.27 33.04 -20.32
C THR A 655 13.54 32.94 -18.97
N ARG A 656 12.70 31.91 -18.76
CA ARG A 656 12.04 31.68 -17.46
C ARG A 656 13.04 31.28 -16.37
N VAL A 657 14.02 30.44 -16.70
CA VAL A 657 15.10 30.06 -15.78
C VAL A 657 16.00 31.26 -15.46
N LEU A 658 16.28 32.13 -16.45
CA LEU A 658 17.00 33.38 -16.23
C LEU A 658 16.29 34.30 -15.24
N TYR A 659 14.97 34.43 -15.33
CA TYR A 659 14.16 35.35 -14.51
C TYR A 659 14.08 34.90 -13.05
N PHE A 660 13.87 33.60 -12.78
CA PHE A 660 13.87 33.08 -11.41
C PHE A 660 15.26 33.12 -10.76
N ALA A 661 16.33 32.91 -11.53
CA ALA A 661 17.70 32.96 -11.02
C ALA A 661 18.19 34.40 -10.75
N THR A 662 17.76 35.40 -11.53
CA THR A 662 18.13 36.81 -11.28
C THR A 662 17.25 37.48 -10.22
N ALA A 663 15.96 37.14 -10.13
CA ALA A 663 15.07 37.68 -9.11
C ALA A 663 15.39 37.17 -7.69
N GLY A 664 15.95 35.95 -7.56
CA GLY A 664 16.37 35.39 -6.27
C GLY A 664 17.72 35.91 -5.73
N LEU A 665 18.54 36.58 -6.55
CA LEU A 665 19.90 37.00 -6.20
C LEU A 665 20.10 38.52 -6.06
N TYR A 666 19.06 39.34 -6.28
CA TYR A 666 19.20 40.80 -6.40
C TYR A 666 18.83 41.64 -5.14
N PHE A 667 18.67 41.02 -3.97
CA PHE A 667 18.47 41.76 -2.71
C PHE A 667 19.73 41.70 -1.84
N ASP A 668 20.75 42.52 -2.17
CA ASP A 668 21.38 43.48 -1.26
C ASP A 668 22.67 44.07 -1.85
N THR A 669 22.83 45.41 -1.70
CA THR A 669 24.00 46.28 -2.02
C THR A 669 24.23 46.56 -3.51
N VAL A 670 24.21 47.80 -4.04
CA VAL A 670 25.12 48.94 -3.77
C VAL A 670 24.49 50.28 -4.23
N SER A 671 24.80 51.38 -3.53
CA SER A 671 24.45 52.79 -3.85
C SER A 671 25.42 53.40 -4.89
N PRO A 672 24.97 54.24 -5.85
CA PRO A 672 25.83 54.74 -6.93
C PRO A 672 26.44 56.11 -6.62
N LYS A 673 27.76 56.27 -6.81
CA LYS A 673 28.36 57.55 -7.19
C LYS A 673 29.48 57.31 -8.21
N GLU A 674 29.38 58.07 -9.30
CA GLU A 674 30.37 58.35 -10.35
C GLU A 674 30.51 57.32 -11.49
N ALA A 675 29.83 57.63 -12.60
CA ALA A 675 30.07 57.10 -13.94
C ALA A 675 30.17 58.28 -14.92
N PRO A 676 31.02 58.19 -15.95
CA PRO A 676 30.65 58.81 -17.24
C PRO A 676 31.19 58.00 -18.44
N GLU A 677 30.54 57.79 -19.60
CA GLU A 677 29.25 58.21 -20.18
C GLU A 677 28.82 57.23 -21.31
N GLU A 678 29.66 56.31 -21.80
CA GLU A 678 29.34 55.49 -22.99
C GLU A 678 28.58 54.18 -22.73
N ARG A 679 28.57 53.65 -21.49
CA ARG A 679 27.74 52.47 -21.14
C ARG A 679 26.26 52.81 -20.96
N LYS A 680 25.94 54.09 -20.81
CA LYS A 680 24.58 54.59 -20.53
C LYS A 680 23.67 54.45 -21.75
N ALA A 681 24.16 54.78 -22.94
CA ALA A 681 23.37 54.73 -24.18
C ALA A 681 23.04 53.31 -24.66
N LEU A 682 23.94 52.34 -24.48
CA LEU A 682 23.71 50.95 -24.90
C LEU A 682 22.75 50.22 -23.96
N VAL A 683 22.88 50.45 -22.65
CA VAL A 683 21.93 49.94 -21.64
C VAL A 683 20.58 50.63 -21.80
N GLU A 684 20.52 51.94 -22.03
CA GLU A 684 19.24 52.65 -22.24
C GLU A 684 18.48 52.15 -23.48
N ARG A 685 19.16 51.77 -24.57
CA ARG A 685 18.54 51.25 -25.80
C ARG A 685 18.02 49.82 -25.66
N GLU A 686 18.80 48.92 -25.06
CA GLU A 686 18.37 47.54 -24.80
C GLU A 686 17.31 47.48 -23.69
N THR A 687 17.40 48.36 -22.69
CA THR A 687 16.38 48.53 -21.64
C THR A 687 15.10 49.14 -22.22
N HIS A 688 15.17 50.06 -23.20
CA HIS A 688 13.97 50.56 -23.90
C HIS A 688 13.26 49.46 -24.70
N ASN A 689 14.00 48.59 -25.39
CA ASN A 689 13.41 47.48 -26.14
C ASN A 689 12.83 46.39 -25.22
N ALA A 690 13.48 46.11 -24.09
CA ALA A 690 12.95 45.23 -23.05
C ALA A 690 11.71 45.84 -22.35
N ILE A 691 11.70 47.15 -22.09
CA ILE A 691 10.55 47.88 -21.55
C ILE A 691 9.38 47.94 -22.56
N ALA A 692 9.66 48.06 -23.87
CA ALA A 692 8.64 47.98 -24.91
C ALA A 692 8.01 46.58 -25.02
N ALA A 693 8.82 45.52 -24.85
CA ALA A 693 8.32 44.14 -24.75
C ALA A 693 7.55 43.89 -23.44
N LEU A 694 7.96 44.49 -22.32
CA LEU A 694 7.24 44.45 -21.03
C LEU A 694 5.93 45.25 -21.04
N ARG A 695 5.80 46.30 -21.87
CA ARG A 695 4.52 46.99 -22.10
C ARG A 695 3.46 46.10 -22.77
N ALA A 696 3.85 45.00 -23.42
CA ALA A 696 2.93 43.99 -23.93
C ALA A 696 2.53 42.92 -22.88
N LEU A 697 3.20 42.85 -21.72
CA LEU A 697 3.05 41.75 -20.74
C LEU A 697 2.61 42.15 -19.31
N LYS A 698 2.23 43.41 -19.08
CA LYS A 698 1.28 43.84 -18.02
C LYS A 698 1.55 43.34 -16.56
N ILE A 699 2.72 43.62 -15.96
CA ILE A 699 2.91 43.61 -14.48
C ILE A 699 3.87 44.76 -14.08
N ALA A 700 3.51 45.56 -13.06
CA ALA A 700 4.37 46.59 -12.47
C ALA A 700 4.37 46.49 -10.93
N SER A 701 5.54 46.62 -10.30
CA SER A 701 5.71 46.67 -8.84
C SER A 701 6.64 47.83 -8.48
N TYR A 702 6.23 48.70 -7.54
CA TYR A 702 7.00 49.87 -7.07
C TYR A 702 7.26 49.77 -5.55
N ARG A 703 8.39 50.30 -5.06
CA ARG A 703 8.69 50.51 -3.62
C ARG A 703 9.05 51.97 -3.36
N VAL A 704 8.53 52.55 -2.27
CA VAL A 704 9.04 53.80 -1.66
C VAL A 704 9.27 53.57 -0.17
N ALA A 705 10.41 54.04 0.33
CA ALA A 705 10.82 53.94 1.72
C ALA A 705 10.21 55.07 2.56
N LYS A 706 9.66 54.68 3.72
CA LYS A 706 9.37 55.47 4.94
C LYS A 706 9.12 56.97 4.75
N HIS A 707 7.84 57.32 4.87
CA HIS A 707 7.23 58.64 5.07
C HIS A 707 6.71 59.33 3.81
N ASP A 708 5.36 59.33 3.70
CA ASP A 708 4.46 59.88 2.69
C ASP A 708 4.06 58.94 1.50
N PRO A 709 2.87 58.29 1.55
CA PRO A 709 2.36 57.41 0.49
C PRO A 709 1.75 58.15 -0.73
N ALA A 710 1.58 59.48 -0.68
CA ALA A 710 0.92 60.24 -1.75
C ALA A 710 1.51 60.07 -3.17
N PRO A 711 2.85 60.00 -3.39
CA PRO A 711 3.42 59.87 -4.74
C PRO A 711 3.21 58.49 -5.38
N VAL A 712 3.16 57.42 -4.56
CA VAL A 712 2.85 56.05 -5.02
C VAL A 712 1.40 55.97 -5.47
N LEU A 713 0.52 56.64 -4.72
CA LEU A 713 -0.90 56.74 -5.03
C LEU A 713 -1.15 57.47 -6.36
N ASP A 714 -0.54 58.63 -6.58
CA ASP A 714 -0.71 59.40 -7.83
C ASP A 714 -0.17 58.62 -9.06
N GLY A 715 0.89 57.82 -8.88
CA GLY A 715 1.40 56.91 -9.91
C GLY A 715 0.45 55.76 -10.25
N VAL A 716 -0.18 55.15 -9.24
CA VAL A 716 -1.20 54.08 -9.41
C VAL A 716 -2.48 54.64 -10.03
N ILE A 717 -2.92 55.84 -9.62
CA ILE A 717 -4.11 56.51 -10.17
C ILE A 717 -3.89 56.92 -11.65
N SER A 718 -2.70 57.41 -11.99
CA SER A 718 -2.32 57.72 -13.38
C SER A 718 -2.29 56.47 -14.26
N ALA A 719 -1.79 55.34 -13.74
CA ALA A 719 -1.80 54.04 -14.42
C ALA A 719 -3.22 53.46 -14.57
N LEU A 720 -4.09 53.61 -13.57
CA LEU A 720 -5.49 53.15 -13.62
C LEU A 720 -6.33 54.00 -14.59
N GLY A 721 -6.09 55.32 -14.68
CA GLY A 721 -6.78 56.21 -15.61
C GLY A 721 -6.48 55.93 -17.09
N THR A 722 -5.35 55.30 -17.41
CA THR A 722 -4.97 54.92 -18.78
C THR A 722 -5.40 53.50 -19.18
N LEU A 723 -5.86 52.67 -18.25
CA LEU A 723 -6.17 51.25 -18.45
C LEU A 723 -7.68 50.98 -18.41
N LYS A 724 -8.39 51.26 -19.52
CA LYS A 724 -9.82 50.92 -19.69
C LYS A 724 -10.12 49.39 -19.80
N THR A 725 -9.14 48.52 -19.66
CA THR A 725 -9.23 47.08 -20.01
C THR A 725 -8.54 46.14 -19.00
N LEU A 726 -8.64 46.40 -17.71
CA LEU A 726 -8.25 45.44 -16.67
C LEU A 726 -9.50 44.71 -16.13
N GLU A 727 -9.42 43.38 -16.06
CA GLU A 727 -10.51 42.54 -15.59
C GLU A 727 -10.41 42.18 -14.09
N THR A 728 -9.24 42.24 -13.44
CA THR A 728 -9.10 41.91 -12.00
C THR A 728 -7.86 42.61 -11.42
N LEU A 729 -7.93 43.11 -10.17
CA LEU A 729 -6.80 43.76 -9.45
C LEU A 729 -6.93 43.47 -7.95
N GLU A 730 -5.90 42.90 -7.32
CA GLU A 730 -5.88 42.59 -5.89
C GLU A 730 -4.83 43.44 -5.18
N LEU A 731 -5.20 44.05 -4.05
CA LEU A 731 -4.35 45.02 -3.36
C LEU A 731 -4.19 44.61 -1.90
N THR A 732 -2.99 44.14 -1.55
CA THR A 732 -2.70 43.55 -0.23
C THR A 732 -1.67 44.39 0.50
N VAL A 733 -2.05 44.90 1.67
CA VAL A 733 -1.21 45.80 2.48
C VAL A 733 -0.90 45.16 3.82
N TYR A 734 0.37 44.80 4.01
CA TYR A 734 0.86 44.11 5.21
C TYR A 734 1.40 45.10 6.25
N PRO A 735 1.37 44.75 7.54
CA PRO A 735 2.03 45.57 8.57
C PRO A 735 3.56 45.55 8.36
N HIS A 736 4.18 46.73 8.43
CA HIS A 736 5.63 46.96 8.33
C HIS A 736 6.32 46.67 6.98
N ILE A 737 5.55 46.36 5.92
CA ILE A 737 6.06 46.17 4.55
C ILE A 737 5.32 47.16 3.62
N PRO A 738 5.98 47.79 2.62
CA PRO A 738 5.29 48.67 1.69
C PRO A 738 4.11 47.96 1.00
N PRO A 739 2.99 48.65 0.70
CA PRO A 739 1.82 48.05 0.05
C PRO A 739 2.22 47.34 -1.26
N THR A 740 1.76 46.09 -1.43
CA THR A 740 2.08 45.27 -2.62
C THR A 740 0.83 45.15 -3.49
N LEU A 741 0.94 45.56 -4.76
CA LEU A 741 -0.10 45.40 -5.77
C LEU A 741 0.08 44.03 -6.43
N SER A 742 -0.91 43.14 -6.33
CA SER A 742 -0.91 41.82 -6.99
C SER A 742 -1.96 41.80 -8.10
N LEU A 743 -1.55 41.45 -9.32
CA LEU A 743 -2.46 41.29 -10.46
C LEU A 743 -2.54 39.80 -10.80
N SER A 744 -3.65 39.14 -10.44
CA SER A 744 -3.90 37.74 -10.79
C SER A 744 -4.99 37.65 -11.88
N PRO A 745 -4.75 36.97 -13.01
CA PRO A 745 -5.76 36.76 -14.03
C PRO A 745 -6.60 35.53 -13.65
N ILE A 746 -7.67 35.74 -12.89
CA ILE A 746 -8.67 34.71 -12.60
C ILE A 746 -9.95 35.06 -13.36
N SER A 747 -10.44 34.06 -14.10
CA SER A 747 -11.58 34.04 -15.03
C SER A 747 -12.69 35.09 -14.82
N GLY A 748 -12.86 35.99 -15.78
CA GLY A 748 -14.17 36.47 -16.29
C GLY A 748 -15.08 37.30 -15.37
N LEU A 749 -14.70 37.60 -14.13
CA LEU A 749 -15.46 38.46 -13.21
C LEU A 749 -14.57 39.58 -12.67
N ARG A 750 -15.04 40.83 -12.79
CA ARG A 750 -14.36 42.00 -12.19
C ARG A 750 -14.48 41.93 -10.68
N VAL A 751 -13.41 41.58 -9.97
CA VAL A 751 -13.36 41.52 -8.51
C VAL A 751 -12.09 42.24 -8.04
N PHE A 752 -12.21 43.13 -7.05
CA PHE A 752 -11.09 43.79 -6.38
C PHE A 752 -11.06 43.42 -4.89
N THR A 753 -10.18 42.53 -4.46
CA THR A 753 -10.11 42.16 -3.04
C THR A 753 -9.14 43.10 -2.30
N LEU A 754 -9.57 43.57 -1.13
CA LEU A 754 -8.84 44.52 -0.29
C LEU A 754 -8.73 43.99 1.14
N ASN A 755 -7.49 43.74 1.58
CA ASN A 755 -7.18 43.12 2.88
C ASN A 755 -6.53 44.15 3.82
N CYS A 756 -7.21 44.51 4.92
CA CYS A 756 -6.72 45.51 5.88
C CYS A 756 -6.40 44.88 7.23
N TYR A 757 -5.11 44.78 7.56
CA TYR A 757 -4.62 44.04 8.73
C TYR A 757 -4.44 44.91 10.00
N ASP A 758 -4.33 46.26 9.89
CA ASP A 758 -4.18 47.16 11.05
C ASP A 758 -4.89 48.53 10.86
N SER A 759 -4.93 49.35 11.92
CA SER A 759 -5.57 50.69 11.95
C SER A 759 -4.80 51.81 11.23
N ASN A 760 -3.48 51.68 11.04
CA ASN A 760 -2.68 52.66 10.31
C ASN A 760 -2.90 52.54 8.80
N ASN A 761 -3.12 51.33 8.30
CA ASN A 761 -3.43 51.06 6.91
C ASN A 761 -4.75 51.72 6.49
N ALA A 762 -5.75 51.72 7.37
CA ALA A 762 -7.06 52.33 7.14
C ALA A 762 -7.03 53.83 6.80
N GLN A 763 -6.14 54.62 7.42
CA GLN A 763 -6.01 56.06 7.16
C GLN A 763 -5.40 56.38 5.79
N VAL A 764 -4.63 55.46 5.20
CA VAL A 764 -4.05 55.60 3.86
C VAL A 764 -5.10 55.35 2.76
N PHE A 765 -6.16 54.59 3.07
CA PHE A 765 -7.13 54.11 2.10
C PHE A 765 -8.30 55.06 1.81
N ALA A 766 -8.76 55.83 2.79
CA ALA A 766 -9.89 56.74 2.59
C ALA A 766 -9.65 57.80 1.48
N PRO A 767 -8.47 58.45 1.40
CA PRO A 767 -8.16 59.39 0.31
C PRO A 767 -8.06 58.72 -1.07
N LEU A 768 -7.69 57.43 -1.14
CA LEU A 768 -7.64 56.64 -2.37
C LEU A 768 -9.06 56.43 -2.95
N LEU A 769 -10.01 56.07 -2.08
CA LEU A 769 -11.40 55.85 -2.44
C LEU A 769 -12.09 57.17 -2.87
N ALA A 770 -11.72 58.30 -2.24
CA ALA A 770 -12.23 59.63 -2.61
C ALA A 770 -11.80 60.04 -4.02
N ARG A 771 -10.54 59.74 -4.39
CA ARG A 771 -9.93 60.15 -5.67
C ARG A 771 -10.23 59.20 -6.83
N CYS A 772 -10.68 57.98 -6.56
CA CYS A 772 -11.02 56.96 -7.57
C CYS A 772 -12.45 56.42 -7.40
N PRO A 773 -13.50 57.21 -7.70
CA PRO A 773 -14.90 56.80 -7.51
C PRO A 773 -15.32 55.58 -8.34
N GLN A 774 -14.55 55.18 -9.36
CA GLN A 774 -14.79 53.97 -10.15
C GLN A 774 -14.58 52.67 -9.34
N LEU A 775 -13.84 52.72 -8.22
CA LEU A 775 -13.68 51.61 -7.28
C LEU A 775 -14.92 51.43 -6.38
N SER A 776 -15.86 52.39 -6.36
CA SER A 776 -17.04 52.31 -5.49
C SER A 776 -18.12 51.32 -5.97
N GLU A 777 -18.10 50.89 -7.24
CA GLU A 777 -19.10 49.95 -7.76
C GLU A 777 -18.75 48.46 -7.55
N LEU A 778 -17.55 48.17 -7.06
CA LEU A 778 -16.95 46.83 -6.99
C LEU A 778 -16.12 46.80 -5.69
N SER A 779 -16.41 46.01 -4.66
CA SER A 779 -15.83 44.65 -4.48
C SER A 779 -15.89 44.17 -3.00
N ILE A 780 -15.31 43.00 -2.71
CA ILE A 780 -15.28 42.29 -1.41
C ILE A 780 -14.22 42.90 -0.48
N PHE A 781 -14.60 43.16 0.77
CA PHE A 781 -13.68 43.64 1.82
C PHE A 781 -13.47 42.55 2.88
N GLN A 782 -12.21 42.20 3.14
CA GLN A 782 -11.83 41.28 4.22
C GLN A 782 -11.18 42.09 5.34
N VAL A 783 -11.84 42.17 6.49
CA VAL A 783 -11.37 42.95 7.65
C VAL A 783 -11.08 42.01 8.80
N ILE A 784 -9.85 42.06 9.28
CA ILE A 784 -9.24 41.02 10.12
C ILE A 784 -9.17 41.45 11.59
N SER A 785 -9.54 42.70 11.91
CA SER A 785 -9.74 43.11 13.32
C SER A 785 -10.76 44.23 13.51
N PRO A 786 -11.48 44.28 14.66
CA PRO A 786 -12.42 45.34 15.00
C PRO A 786 -11.80 46.75 15.05
N ILE A 787 -10.55 46.86 15.52
CA ILE A 787 -9.81 48.13 15.56
C ILE A 787 -9.56 48.64 14.13
N SER A 788 -9.18 47.74 13.21
CA SER A 788 -8.96 48.07 11.80
C SER A 788 -10.25 48.50 11.09
N PHE A 789 -11.39 47.90 11.46
CA PHE A 789 -12.71 48.27 10.93
C PHE A 789 -13.14 49.67 11.37
N ARG A 790 -13.03 49.97 12.67
CA ARG A 790 -13.38 51.29 13.22
C ARG A 790 -12.52 52.40 12.60
N SER A 791 -11.21 52.22 12.51
CA SER A 791 -10.32 53.22 11.92
C SER A 791 -10.57 53.48 10.44
N LEU A 792 -10.96 52.44 9.67
CA LEU A 792 -11.35 52.60 8.26
C LEU A 792 -12.66 53.37 8.14
N PHE A 793 -13.63 53.06 9.00
CA PHE A 793 -14.92 53.74 9.03
C PHE A 793 -14.80 55.21 9.40
N GLU A 794 -14.00 55.55 10.42
CA GLU A 794 -13.71 56.93 10.80
C GLU A 794 -13.01 57.70 9.69
N ALA A 795 -12.01 57.11 9.03
CA ALA A 795 -11.29 57.73 7.92
C ALA A 795 -12.19 57.99 6.69
N VAL A 796 -13.06 57.04 6.34
CA VAL A 796 -14.00 57.15 5.22
C VAL A 796 -15.08 58.22 5.48
N ASN A 797 -15.58 58.30 6.72
CA ASN A 797 -16.53 59.36 7.10
C ASN A 797 -15.88 60.75 7.12
N GLN A 798 -14.61 60.86 7.54
CA GLN A 798 -13.87 62.13 7.50
C GLN A 798 -13.70 62.68 6.07
N GLU A 799 -13.57 61.79 5.07
CA GLU A 799 -13.50 62.14 3.65
C GLU A 799 -14.89 62.34 2.98
N GLY A 800 -15.99 62.23 3.75
CA GLY A 800 -17.36 62.48 3.27
C GLY A 800 -17.91 61.44 2.29
N LEU A 801 -17.35 60.22 2.29
CA LEU A 801 -17.72 59.16 1.34
C LEU A 801 -18.78 58.21 1.93
N THR A 802 -19.81 57.87 1.14
CA THR A 802 -20.71 56.74 1.40
C THR A 802 -20.23 55.50 0.67
N LEU A 803 -19.77 54.47 1.39
CA LEU A 803 -19.31 53.20 0.80
C LEU A 803 -20.50 52.31 0.35
N PRO A 804 -20.62 51.94 -0.94
CA PRO A 804 -21.58 50.93 -1.38
C PRO A 804 -20.94 49.53 -1.25
N LEU A 805 -20.95 48.95 -0.04
CA LEU A 805 -20.34 47.64 0.20
C LEU A 805 -21.26 46.49 -0.28
N ARG A 806 -20.88 45.79 -1.35
CA ARG A 806 -21.67 44.63 -1.83
C ARG A 806 -21.50 43.38 -0.95
N ARG A 807 -20.31 43.13 -0.38
CA ARG A 807 -20.01 41.96 0.46
C ARG A 807 -18.89 42.29 1.47
N ILE A 808 -19.10 41.91 2.73
CA ILE A 808 -18.12 42.09 3.82
C ILE A 808 -17.84 40.71 4.43
N GLU A 809 -16.57 40.36 4.58
CA GLU A 809 -16.12 39.17 5.29
C GLU A 809 -15.33 39.61 6.54
N LEU A 810 -15.86 39.26 7.71
CA LEU A 810 -15.27 39.57 9.01
C LEU A 810 -14.62 38.29 9.56
N VAL A 811 -13.35 38.39 9.95
CA VAL A 811 -12.59 37.28 10.54
C VAL A 811 -12.18 37.70 11.95
N GLY A 812 -12.72 37.04 12.99
CA GLY A 812 -12.27 37.21 14.38
C GLY A 812 -13.35 37.55 15.43
N PHE A 813 -12.98 37.25 16.69
CA PHE A 813 -13.67 37.27 18.00
C PHE A 813 -15.02 38.04 18.17
N GLU A 814 -15.86 37.46 19.04
CA GLU A 814 -17.23 37.80 19.47
C GLU A 814 -17.56 39.31 19.63
N ASP A 815 -16.58 40.13 20.03
CA ASP A 815 -16.78 41.57 20.26
C ASP A 815 -16.88 42.40 18.95
N THR A 816 -16.45 41.84 17.81
CA THR A 816 -16.48 42.51 16.50
C THR A 816 -17.91 42.76 16.00
N LEU A 817 -18.88 41.91 16.36
CA LEU A 817 -20.28 42.04 15.97
C LEU A 817 -21.02 43.14 16.74
N LYS A 818 -20.61 43.43 17.99
CA LYS A 818 -21.23 44.44 18.86
C LYS A 818 -20.90 45.88 18.44
N GLU A 819 -19.84 46.08 17.66
CA GLU A 819 -19.37 47.41 17.24
C GLU A 819 -19.90 47.87 15.86
N ILE A 820 -20.72 47.07 15.16
CA ILE A 820 -21.30 47.42 13.85
C ILE A 820 -22.39 48.50 14.03
N PRO A 821 -22.21 49.74 13.51
CA PRO A 821 -23.21 50.80 13.68
C PRO A 821 -24.52 50.53 12.93
N ALA A 822 -25.67 50.84 13.57
CA ALA A 822 -27.03 50.59 13.03
C ALA A 822 -27.37 51.32 11.70
N ASN A 823 -26.52 52.26 11.27
CA ASN A 823 -26.63 53.00 10.02
C ASN A 823 -25.95 52.31 8.82
N ILE A 824 -25.32 51.15 8.99
CA ILE A 824 -24.87 50.29 7.88
C ILE A 824 -26.09 49.56 7.31
N ARG A 825 -26.88 50.25 6.47
CA ARG A 825 -28.20 49.77 6.04
C ARG A 825 -28.22 48.91 4.76
N HIS A 826 -27.11 48.77 4.02
CA HIS A 826 -27.14 48.13 2.70
C HIS A 826 -25.89 47.30 2.39
N PHE A 827 -25.82 46.06 2.88
CA PHE A 827 -24.95 45.00 2.34
C PHE A 827 -25.82 43.89 1.70
N ARG A 828 -25.30 43.22 0.65
CA ARG A 828 -26.02 42.08 0.01
C ARG A 828 -25.71 40.73 0.66
N SER A 829 -24.57 40.58 1.32
CA SER A 829 -24.17 39.37 2.06
C SER A 829 -23.11 39.70 3.12
N LEU A 830 -23.25 39.13 4.33
CA LEU A 830 -22.27 39.20 5.42
C LEU A 830 -21.78 37.79 5.73
N ARG A 831 -20.46 37.58 5.87
CA ARG A 831 -19.85 36.31 6.27
C ARG A 831 -19.01 36.53 7.54
N TYR A 832 -19.26 35.73 8.58
CA TYR A 832 -18.49 35.71 9.83
C TYR A 832 -17.77 34.36 9.91
N LEU A 833 -16.48 34.38 10.23
CA LEU A 833 -15.64 33.19 10.42
C LEU A 833 -15.09 33.21 11.85
N GLU A 834 -15.46 32.23 12.65
CA GLU A 834 -14.97 32.05 14.02
C GLU A 834 -13.83 31.03 14.02
N THR A 835 -12.63 31.44 14.43
CA THR A 835 -11.50 30.52 14.57
C THR A 835 -11.46 29.98 15.99
N SER A 836 -11.80 28.69 16.17
CA SER A 836 -11.60 27.99 17.44
C SER A 836 -10.29 27.20 17.43
N ASP A 837 -9.53 27.20 18.53
CA ASP A 837 -8.24 26.49 18.66
C ASP A 837 -8.39 24.97 18.90
N SER A 838 -9.54 24.35 18.60
CA SER A 838 -9.80 22.90 18.80
C SER A 838 -10.10 22.18 17.48
N PRO A 839 -9.46 21.02 17.15
CA PRO A 839 -9.60 20.35 15.84
C PRO A 839 -10.94 19.63 15.60
N SER A 840 -11.96 19.85 16.42
CA SER A 840 -13.18 19.02 16.45
C SER A 840 -14.51 19.79 16.33
N THR A 841 -14.47 21.07 16.01
CA THR A 841 -15.66 21.92 15.89
C THR A 841 -15.74 22.53 14.50
N GLY A 842 -16.76 22.15 13.73
CA GLY A 842 -16.99 22.65 12.37
C GLY A 842 -17.33 24.13 12.35
N ASP A 843 -16.86 24.83 11.30
CA ASP A 843 -17.10 26.26 11.10
C ASP A 843 -18.59 26.57 10.87
N ILE A 844 -19.12 27.56 11.59
CA ILE A 844 -20.48 28.09 11.33
C ILE A 844 -20.41 29.05 10.13
N CYS A 845 -21.06 28.72 9.01
CA CYS A 845 -21.13 29.59 7.83
C CYS A 845 -22.53 30.19 7.65
N LEU A 846 -22.74 31.43 8.07
CA LEU A 846 -24.01 32.15 7.86
C LEU A 846 -24.02 32.90 6.53
N THR A 847 -25.03 32.63 5.69
CA THR A 847 -25.31 33.41 4.47
C THR A 847 -26.72 33.99 4.52
N LEU A 848 -26.85 35.29 4.78
CA LEU A 848 -28.14 35.98 4.82
C LEU A 848 -28.64 36.30 3.40
N TRP A 849 -29.82 35.79 3.02
CA TRP A 849 -30.56 36.20 1.81
C TRP A 849 -31.90 36.85 2.18
N ARG A 850 -32.36 37.79 1.36
CA ARG A 850 -33.44 38.74 1.65
C ARG A 850 -34.85 38.15 1.81
N ALA A 851 -35.00 36.85 2.07
CA ALA A 851 -36.31 36.19 2.22
C ALA A 851 -36.34 35.01 3.23
N GLY A 852 -35.31 34.78 4.05
CA GLY A 852 -35.32 33.74 5.08
C GLY A 852 -33.92 33.41 5.60
N VAL A 853 -33.82 32.97 6.86
CA VAL A 853 -32.56 32.58 7.49
C VAL A 853 -32.54 31.07 7.66
N LEU A 854 -31.56 30.40 7.06
CA LEU A 854 -31.20 29.02 7.37
C LEU A 854 -30.00 29.09 8.34
N LEU A 855 -30.18 28.59 9.57
CA LEU A 855 -29.11 28.45 10.55
C LEU A 855 -28.66 26.98 10.55
N GLU A 856 -27.43 26.73 10.09
CA GLU A 856 -26.80 25.41 10.16
C GLU A 856 -25.74 25.42 11.27
N GLY A 857 -25.86 24.49 12.22
CA GLY A 857 -24.90 24.27 13.30
C GLY A 857 -25.09 25.18 14.53
N LEU A 858 -25.80 24.68 15.55
CA LEU A 858 -25.64 25.18 16.93
C LEU A 858 -24.69 24.22 17.63
N THR A 859 -23.57 24.73 18.15
CA THR A 859 -22.62 23.93 18.93
C THR A 859 -23.05 23.92 20.41
N THR A 860 -22.50 23.01 21.21
CA THR A 860 -22.92 22.79 22.61
C THR A 860 -22.51 23.88 23.61
N ASP A 861 -22.02 25.05 23.16
CA ASP A 861 -21.58 26.15 24.04
C ASP A 861 -22.61 27.31 24.07
N TYR A 862 -23.51 27.25 25.04
CA TYR A 862 -24.77 28.00 25.09
C TYR A 862 -24.68 29.53 25.29
N ARG A 863 -23.48 30.13 25.32
CA ARG A 863 -23.32 31.59 25.56
C ARG A 863 -23.11 32.43 24.29
N GLY A 864 -22.42 31.91 23.28
CA GLY A 864 -22.19 32.63 22.01
C GLY A 864 -23.42 32.68 21.10
N ASP A 865 -24.20 31.59 21.09
CA ASP A 865 -25.41 31.45 20.26
C ASP A 865 -26.54 32.42 20.67
N ALA A 866 -26.52 32.89 21.92
CA ALA A 866 -27.54 33.75 22.51
C ALA A 866 -27.54 35.19 21.94
N ALA A 867 -26.36 35.81 21.86
CA ALA A 867 -26.23 37.16 21.32
C ALA A 867 -26.58 37.21 19.82
N LEU A 868 -26.28 36.13 19.10
CA LEU A 868 -26.54 35.96 17.68
C LEU A 868 -28.05 35.82 17.37
N LEU A 869 -28.77 34.98 18.14
CA LEU A 869 -30.23 34.83 18.04
C LEU A 869 -30.96 36.14 18.37
N GLN A 870 -30.49 36.89 19.36
CA GLN A 870 -31.06 38.20 19.70
C GLN A 870 -30.82 39.25 18.61
N TYR A 871 -29.64 39.25 17.99
CA TYR A 871 -29.35 40.13 16.85
C TYR A 871 -30.22 39.80 15.62
N LEU A 872 -30.33 38.51 15.28
CA LEU A 872 -31.14 38.05 14.15
C LEU A 872 -32.63 38.36 14.36
N THR A 873 -33.18 38.15 15.55
CA THR A 873 -34.61 38.43 15.82
C THR A 873 -34.92 39.93 15.90
N THR A 874 -34.01 40.74 16.43
CA THR A 874 -34.22 42.19 16.61
C THR A 874 -34.03 42.99 15.33
N TYR A 875 -33.10 42.60 14.44
CA TYR A 875 -32.67 43.45 13.33
C TYR A 875 -33.00 42.92 11.92
N SER A 876 -33.50 41.69 11.76
CA SER A 876 -33.79 41.10 10.43
C SER A 876 -35.20 41.31 9.89
N GLY A 877 -36.18 41.70 10.73
CA GLY A 877 -37.57 41.94 10.31
C GLY A 877 -38.32 40.70 9.80
N LEU A 878 -37.85 39.49 10.09
CA LEU A 878 -38.45 38.23 9.65
C LEU A 878 -39.85 38.01 10.26
N LYS A 879 -40.78 37.45 9.49
CA LYS A 879 -42.16 37.16 9.96
C LYS A 879 -42.35 35.74 10.49
N GLU A 880 -41.50 34.79 10.10
CA GLU A 880 -41.52 33.39 10.54
C GLU A 880 -40.09 32.91 10.81
N LEU A 881 -39.91 32.06 11.83
CA LEU A 881 -38.60 31.56 12.26
C LEU A 881 -38.70 30.05 12.51
N LYS A 882 -37.91 29.23 11.81
CA LYS A 882 -37.85 27.77 12.01
C LYS A 882 -36.46 27.34 12.45
N ILE A 883 -36.36 26.51 13.48
CA ILE A 883 -35.09 26.05 14.07
C ILE A 883 -35.05 24.51 14.03
N TYR A 884 -33.99 23.94 13.48
CA TYR A 884 -33.82 22.48 13.36
C TYR A 884 -32.77 21.98 14.35
N LEU A 885 -33.11 20.98 15.18
CA LEU A 885 -32.24 20.45 16.23
C LEU A 885 -31.87 18.96 15.98
N PRO A 886 -30.61 18.55 16.19
CA PRO A 886 -30.19 17.14 16.15
C PRO A 886 -30.91 16.27 17.19
N ARG A 887 -31.06 14.95 16.93
CA ARG A 887 -31.66 14.01 17.90
C ARG A 887 -30.82 13.79 19.16
N SER A 888 -29.50 14.01 19.07
CA SER A 888 -28.55 13.88 20.18
C SER A 888 -28.72 14.98 21.23
N THR A 889 -29.30 16.12 20.85
CA THR A 889 -29.78 17.16 21.75
C THR A 889 -31.07 16.67 22.40
N ARG A 890 -30.96 15.89 23.49
CA ARG A 890 -32.11 15.57 24.34
C ARG A 890 -32.77 16.89 24.72
N SER A 891 -34.06 17.03 24.43
CA SER A 891 -34.89 18.19 24.72
C SER A 891 -34.87 18.52 26.22
N SER A 892 -33.87 19.28 26.68
CA SER A 892 -33.87 19.83 28.02
C SER A 892 -34.84 21.02 28.03
N PRO A 893 -35.74 21.13 29.02
CA PRO A 893 -36.62 22.29 29.17
C PRO A 893 -35.84 23.61 29.22
N GLU A 894 -34.63 23.58 29.78
CA GLU A 894 -33.73 24.74 29.93
C GLU A 894 -33.24 25.31 28.59
N LEU A 895 -32.95 24.44 27.60
CA LEU A 895 -32.56 24.87 26.25
C LEU A 895 -33.74 25.54 25.53
N MET A 896 -34.93 24.95 25.66
CA MET A 896 -36.13 25.48 25.03
C MET A 896 -36.53 26.82 25.68
N ASP A 897 -36.47 26.94 27.01
CA ASP A 897 -36.74 28.20 27.71
C ASP A 897 -35.71 29.29 27.38
N SER A 898 -34.45 28.94 27.16
CA SER A 898 -33.43 29.88 26.69
C SER A 898 -33.73 30.40 25.28
N ILE A 899 -34.05 29.50 24.33
CA ILE A 899 -34.40 29.86 22.96
C ILE A 899 -35.68 30.71 22.94
N TYR A 900 -36.75 30.28 23.61
CA TYR A 900 -38.00 31.05 23.68
C TYR A 900 -37.80 32.39 24.40
N GLY A 901 -36.97 32.45 25.44
CA GLY A 901 -36.65 33.65 26.20
C GLY A 901 -36.01 34.76 25.37
N GLN A 902 -35.21 34.39 24.36
CA GLN A 902 -34.43 35.32 23.55
C GLN A 902 -35.08 35.71 22.22
N VAL A 903 -36.15 35.01 21.80
CA VAL A 903 -36.98 35.39 20.64
C VAL A 903 -38.00 36.46 21.04
N LEU A 904 -38.14 37.49 20.20
CA LEU A 904 -39.11 38.57 20.41
C LEU A 904 -40.55 38.03 20.58
N PRO A 905 -41.36 38.56 21.51
CA PRO A 905 -42.70 38.04 21.79
C PRO A 905 -43.62 37.91 20.57
N THR A 906 -43.49 38.81 19.60
CA THR A 906 -44.28 38.82 18.34
C THR A 906 -43.94 37.68 17.38
N GLN A 907 -42.75 37.07 17.49
CA GLN A 907 -42.28 35.97 16.63
C GLN A 907 -42.38 34.60 17.30
N ARG A 908 -42.65 34.55 18.62
CA ARG A 908 -42.82 33.29 19.36
C ARG A 908 -44.01 32.46 18.87
N GLN A 909 -45.05 33.10 18.33
CA GLN A 909 -46.23 32.40 17.79
C GLN A 909 -45.97 31.72 16.43
N SER A 910 -44.93 32.13 15.72
CA SER A 910 -44.51 31.58 14.42
C SER A 910 -43.20 30.77 14.52
N LEU A 911 -42.73 30.50 15.74
CA LEU A 911 -41.51 29.74 15.99
C LEU A 911 -41.79 28.25 15.87
N GLU A 912 -41.20 27.58 14.88
CA GLU A 912 -41.33 26.13 14.69
C GLU A 912 -39.98 25.45 14.98
N ILE A 913 -39.95 24.51 15.92
CA ILE A 913 -38.74 23.77 16.29
C ILE A 913 -38.89 22.31 15.86
N LEU A 914 -38.01 21.84 14.97
CA LEU A 914 -38.11 20.52 14.32
C LEU A 914 -36.92 19.62 14.69
N GLN A 915 -37.19 18.37 15.09
CA GLN A 915 -36.16 17.37 15.46
C GLN A 915 -35.76 16.48 14.28
N LEU A 916 -34.46 16.37 14.01
CA LEU A 916 -33.90 15.54 12.92
C LEU A 916 -33.82 14.05 13.33
N ARG A 917 -34.13 13.11 12.40
CA ARG A 917 -34.26 11.66 12.71
C ARG A 917 -32.95 10.87 12.77
N SER A 918 -31.84 11.35 12.20
CA SER A 918 -30.53 10.68 12.20
C SER A 918 -29.47 11.48 12.99
N GLY A 919 -28.65 10.77 13.77
CA GLY A 919 -27.77 11.34 14.81
C GLY A 919 -26.37 11.78 14.36
N TRP A 920 -26.10 11.89 13.06
CA TRP A 920 -24.81 12.37 12.55
C TRP A 920 -25.05 13.28 11.34
N MET A 921 -24.49 14.49 11.40
CA MET A 921 -24.72 15.55 10.43
C MET A 921 -23.76 15.38 9.24
N HIS A 922 -24.05 14.42 8.36
CA HIS A 922 -23.52 14.43 7.00
C HIS A 922 -24.59 13.95 6.02
N VAL A 923 -24.95 14.86 5.11
CA VAL A 923 -25.89 14.72 3.98
C VAL A 923 -27.38 14.61 4.37
N PRO A 924 -28.25 15.56 3.97
CA PRO A 924 -29.69 15.42 4.17
C PRO A 924 -30.21 14.18 3.41
N THR A 925 -31.02 13.35 4.08
CA THR A 925 -31.66 12.18 3.47
C THR A 925 -32.64 12.60 2.37
N GLU A 926 -32.89 11.71 1.40
CA GLU A 926 -33.76 11.92 0.25
C GLU A 926 -35.13 12.52 0.63
N ASP A 927 -35.74 12.02 1.72
CA ASP A 927 -37.02 12.50 2.24
C ASP A 927 -37.01 13.96 2.72
N HIS A 928 -35.88 14.46 3.26
CA HIS A 928 -35.76 15.84 3.77
C HIS A 928 -35.68 16.87 2.63
N LEU A 929 -34.99 16.53 1.54
CA LEU A 929 -34.90 17.39 0.37
C LEU A 929 -36.26 17.50 -0.34
N ILE A 930 -37.04 16.42 -0.36
CA ILE A 930 -38.40 16.40 -0.92
C ILE A 930 -39.38 17.28 -0.13
N GLU A 931 -39.24 17.37 1.20
CA GLU A 931 -40.08 18.29 2.01
C GLU A 931 -39.74 19.77 1.78
N LEU A 932 -38.46 20.13 1.66
CA LEU A 932 -38.01 21.50 1.34
C LEU A 932 -38.57 21.99 -0.01
N ILE A 933 -38.70 21.09 -0.99
CA ILE A 933 -39.20 21.39 -2.34
C ILE A 933 -40.73 21.57 -2.38
N LYS A 934 -41.49 21.03 -1.41
CA LYS A 934 -42.95 21.26 -1.33
C LYS A 934 -43.33 22.70 -0.94
N CYS A 935 -42.39 23.51 -0.48
CA CYS A 935 -42.57 24.95 -0.32
C CYS A 935 -42.56 25.65 -1.70
N LYS A 936 -43.75 25.92 -2.25
CA LYS A 936 -44.00 26.44 -3.62
C LYS A 936 -43.36 27.78 -4.02
N GLU A 937 -42.46 28.36 -3.23
CA GLU A 937 -41.88 29.69 -3.48
C GLU A 937 -40.37 29.69 -3.80
N LEU A 938 -39.70 28.54 -3.78
CA LEU A 938 -38.27 28.43 -4.10
C LEU A 938 -38.02 28.45 -5.63
N ARG A 939 -37.36 29.51 -6.13
CA ARG A 939 -37.02 29.68 -7.56
C ARG A 939 -35.61 29.22 -7.94
N SER A 940 -34.74 28.92 -6.98
CA SER A 940 -33.38 28.38 -7.19
C SER A 940 -32.85 27.75 -5.90
N LEU A 941 -32.16 26.62 -5.98
CA LEU A 941 -31.52 25.95 -4.84
C LEU A 941 -30.02 25.78 -5.13
N SER A 942 -29.17 26.29 -4.22
CA SER A 942 -27.72 26.11 -4.27
C SER A 942 -27.32 25.26 -3.06
N ILE A 943 -26.75 24.08 -3.30
CA ILE A 943 -26.30 23.18 -2.23
C ILE A 943 -24.77 23.21 -2.23
N ARG A 944 -24.18 23.59 -1.09
CA ARG A 944 -22.73 23.66 -0.89
C ARG A 944 -22.38 22.63 0.18
N SER A 945 -21.57 21.63 -0.15
CA SER A 945 -21.08 20.65 0.83
C SER A 945 -19.56 20.72 0.91
N SER A 946 -19.03 21.09 2.07
CA SER A 946 -17.62 20.89 2.38
C SER A 946 -17.40 19.43 2.74
N VAL A 947 -16.58 18.73 1.98
CA VAL A 947 -16.15 17.36 2.31
C VAL A 947 -14.74 17.50 2.86
N SER A 948 -14.54 17.25 4.17
CA SER A 948 -13.20 17.25 4.74
C SER A 948 -12.36 16.15 4.09
N ALA A 949 -11.05 16.36 3.97
CA ALA A 949 -10.14 15.35 3.43
C ALA A 949 -10.23 14.00 4.18
N GLU A 950 -10.66 14.01 5.44
CA GLU A 950 -10.92 12.80 6.25
C GLU A 950 -12.09 11.95 5.71
N ALA A 951 -13.13 12.56 5.12
CA ALA A 951 -14.23 11.85 4.49
C ALA A 951 -13.86 11.27 3.10
N ILE A 952 -12.81 11.80 2.45
CA ILE A 952 -12.22 11.22 1.23
C ILE A 952 -11.24 10.10 1.58
N ALA A 953 -10.59 10.19 2.75
CA ALA A 953 -9.68 9.17 3.28
C ALA A 953 -10.41 7.95 3.88
N CYS A 954 -11.68 8.07 4.27
CA CYS A 954 -12.51 6.95 4.68
C CYS A 954 -13.15 6.27 3.45
N GLU A 955 -12.74 5.04 3.13
CA GLU A 955 -13.12 4.27 1.93
C GLU A 955 -14.63 3.91 1.78
N ASP A 956 -15.58 4.67 2.33
CA ASP A 956 -17.01 4.41 2.14
C ASP A 956 -17.53 5.01 0.82
N THR A 957 -17.19 4.33 -0.29
CA THR A 957 -17.68 4.65 -1.65
C THR A 957 -19.21 4.60 -1.77
N THR A 958 -19.92 4.04 -0.79
CA THR A 958 -21.37 3.93 -0.75
C THR A 958 -22.05 5.28 -0.49
N LEU A 959 -21.42 6.15 0.31
CA LEU A 959 -21.97 7.46 0.66
C LEU A 959 -21.93 8.43 -0.52
N ILE A 960 -20.79 8.46 -1.24
CA ILE A 960 -20.60 9.29 -2.44
C ILE A 960 -21.51 8.81 -3.58
N LYS A 961 -21.66 7.49 -3.77
CA LYS A 961 -22.60 6.93 -4.76
C LYS A 961 -24.07 7.23 -4.40
N LYS A 962 -24.47 7.13 -3.12
CA LYS A 962 -25.82 7.51 -2.67
C LYS A 962 -26.08 9.00 -2.85
N TRP A 963 -25.10 9.84 -2.56
CA TRP A 963 -25.19 11.29 -2.75
C TRP A 963 -25.30 11.70 -4.23
N LEU A 964 -24.47 11.10 -5.10
CA LEU A 964 -24.56 11.30 -6.56
C LEU A 964 -25.88 10.78 -7.14
N ASN A 965 -26.38 9.63 -6.68
CA ASN A 965 -27.69 9.11 -7.11
C ASN A 965 -28.85 10.01 -6.67
N ALA A 966 -28.82 10.54 -5.44
CA ALA A 966 -29.82 11.49 -4.96
C ALA A 966 -29.80 12.80 -5.79
N CYS A 967 -28.61 13.31 -6.11
CA CYS A 967 -28.46 14.48 -7.00
C CYS A 967 -28.99 14.21 -8.43
N THR A 968 -28.83 12.99 -8.94
CA THR A 968 -29.34 12.57 -10.27
C THR A 968 -30.87 12.47 -10.29
N GLN A 969 -31.48 11.97 -9.21
CA GLN A 969 -32.93 11.91 -9.11
C GLN A 969 -33.55 13.30 -8.92
N LEU A 970 -32.86 14.20 -8.19
CA LEU A 970 -33.27 15.60 -8.04
C LEU A 970 -33.21 16.41 -9.33
N SER A 971 -32.19 16.21 -10.18
CA SER A 971 -32.12 16.88 -11.49
C SER A 971 -33.20 16.41 -12.47
N ASN A 972 -33.69 15.18 -12.33
CA ASN A 972 -34.79 14.65 -13.14
C ASN A 972 -36.18 15.14 -12.70
N LEU A 973 -36.31 15.67 -11.48
CA LEU A 973 -37.60 16.08 -10.89
C LEU A 973 -37.90 17.59 -11.05
N ILE A 974 -36.94 18.42 -11.48
CA ILE A 974 -37.10 19.88 -11.45
C ILE A 974 -36.47 20.55 -12.69
N GLU A 975 -37.25 21.36 -13.42
CA GLU A 975 -36.76 22.31 -14.45
C GLU A 975 -36.13 23.58 -13.80
N ILE A 976 -35.27 23.42 -12.79
CA ILE A 976 -34.59 24.54 -12.11
C ILE A 976 -33.09 24.24 -12.06
N GLY A 977 -32.26 25.22 -12.44
CA GLY A 977 -30.81 25.07 -12.48
C GLY A 977 -30.21 24.75 -11.10
N LEU A 978 -29.52 23.62 -11.01
CA LEU A 978 -28.80 23.18 -9.81
C LEU A 978 -27.33 23.62 -9.92
N ALA A 979 -26.81 24.32 -8.90
CA ALA A 979 -25.38 24.61 -8.77
C ALA A 979 -24.84 23.87 -7.53
N VAL A 980 -23.84 23.02 -7.74
CA VAL A 980 -23.19 22.24 -6.69
C VAL A 980 -21.74 22.72 -6.59
N GLU A 981 -21.37 23.27 -5.44
CA GLU A 981 -20.00 23.69 -5.12
C GLU A 981 -19.45 22.80 -4.01
N ALA A 982 -18.30 22.19 -4.27
CA ALA A 982 -17.57 21.35 -3.33
C ALA A 982 -16.23 22.02 -3.01
N ASP A 983 -16.03 22.38 -1.75
CA ASP A 983 -14.76 22.93 -1.23
C ASP A 983 -14.03 21.81 -0.48
N VAL A 984 -12.78 21.53 -0.84
CA VAL A 984 -11.90 20.59 -0.14
C VAL A 984 -11.05 21.40 0.83
N VAL A 985 -11.27 21.25 2.13
CA VAL A 985 -10.51 21.96 3.17
C VAL A 985 -9.42 21.02 3.70
N GLU A 986 -8.15 21.40 3.54
CA GLU A 986 -7.00 20.67 4.07
C GLU A 986 -6.82 20.95 5.56
N GLY A 987 -6.74 19.88 6.36
CA GLY A 987 -6.26 19.91 7.75
C GLY A 987 -5.28 18.77 7.95
N PHE A 988 -4.02 18.93 7.53
CA PHE A 988 -2.94 18.00 7.89
C PHE A 988 -1.63 18.76 8.07
N ASP A 989 -0.98 18.55 9.21
CA ASP A 989 0.40 18.97 9.45
C ASP A 989 1.37 18.13 8.59
N GLY A 990 2.35 18.80 8.00
CA GLY A 990 3.15 18.29 6.89
C GLY A 990 3.99 17.04 7.22
N ASN A 991 3.78 15.98 6.42
CA ASN A 991 4.86 15.12 5.89
C ASN A 991 4.43 14.07 4.84
N ASP A 992 3.14 13.92 4.48
CA ASP A 992 2.67 12.84 3.56
C ASP A 992 1.90 13.30 2.29
N MET A 993 2.18 14.50 1.75
CA MET A 993 1.36 15.08 0.66
C MET A 993 1.53 14.49 -0.75
N GLY A 994 2.61 13.76 -1.05
CA GLY A 994 2.97 13.44 -2.45
C GLY A 994 2.12 12.35 -3.12
N ALA A 995 1.65 11.34 -2.38
CA ALA A 995 1.01 10.16 -2.95
C ALA A 995 -0.53 10.26 -3.00
N TYR A 996 -1.14 10.84 -1.98
CA TYR A 996 -2.61 10.93 -1.82
C TYR A 996 -3.28 11.90 -2.80
N LEU A 997 -2.60 12.98 -3.19
CA LEU A 997 -3.14 13.97 -4.14
C LEU A 997 -3.26 13.42 -5.57
N SER A 998 -2.51 12.37 -5.93
CA SER A 998 -2.54 11.80 -7.28
C SER A 998 -3.68 10.80 -7.51
N SER A 999 -4.04 10.00 -6.49
CA SER A 999 -5.10 8.98 -6.59
C SER A 999 -6.51 9.56 -6.41
N GLY A 1000 -6.67 10.53 -5.51
CA GLY A 1000 -7.95 11.23 -5.28
C GLY A 1000 -8.40 12.09 -6.46
N TYR A 1001 -7.47 12.78 -7.13
CA TYR A 1001 -7.76 13.62 -8.29
C TYR A 1001 -8.23 12.80 -9.51
N VAL A 1002 -7.62 11.64 -9.75
CA VAL A 1002 -7.94 10.77 -10.90
C VAL A 1002 -9.32 10.12 -10.74
N TRP A 1003 -9.71 9.75 -9.52
CA TRP A 1003 -11.02 9.14 -9.24
C TRP A 1003 -12.17 10.15 -9.30
N VAL A 1004 -12.00 11.32 -8.69
CA VAL A 1004 -13.00 12.39 -8.74
C VAL A 1004 -13.19 12.88 -10.18
N SER A 1005 -12.10 13.01 -10.94
CA SER A 1005 -12.12 13.31 -12.38
C SER A 1005 -12.91 12.27 -13.19
N GLY A 1006 -12.63 10.96 -13.01
CA GLY A 1006 -13.29 9.89 -13.76
C GLY A 1006 -14.79 9.73 -13.45
N ALA A 1007 -15.18 9.91 -12.17
CA ALA A 1007 -16.58 9.92 -11.77
C ALA A 1007 -17.33 11.16 -12.31
N ILE A 1008 -16.68 12.33 -12.34
CA ILE A 1008 -17.23 13.57 -12.89
C ILE A 1008 -17.45 13.48 -14.41
N ASP A 1009 -16.53 12.87 -15.15
CA ASP A 1009 -16.64 12.76 -16.60
C ASP A 1009 -17.72 11.74 -17.04
N GLN A 1010 -17.92 10.65 -16.28
CA GLN A 1010 -19.09 9.77 -16.46
C GLN A 1010 -20.42 10.48 -16.15
N PHE A 1011 -20.40 11.49 -15.27
CA PHE A 1011 -21.59 12.23 -14.84
C PHE A 1011 -21.98 13.36 -15.80
N LYS A 1012 -20.99 14.10 -16.33
CA LYS A 1012 -21.19 15.10 -17.41
C LYS A 1012 -21.83 14.49 -18.65
N ALA A 1013 -21.55 13.22 -18.92
CA ALA A 1013 -22.13 12.48 -20.04
C ALA A 1013 -23.63 12.17 -19.87
N LYS A 1014 -24.18 12.21 -18.65
CA LYS A 1014 -25.58 11.84 -18.35
C LYS A 1014 -26.52 13.02 -18.06
N ALA A 1015 -26.02 14.16 -17.56
CA ALA A 1015 -26.86 15.31 -17.18
C ALA A 1015 -26.41 16.58 -17.92
N GLY A 1016 -27.11 16.93 -19.01
CA GLY A 1016 -26.72 18.00 -19.93
C GLY A 1016 -26.76 19.44 -19.42
N CYS A 1017 -26.96 19.69 -18.12
CA CYS A 1017 -27.02 21.04 -17.52
C CYS A 1017 -26.57 21.02 -16.04
N LEU A 1018 -25.27 20.89 -15.77
CA LEU A 1018 -24.69 21.08 -14.42
C LEU A 1018 -23.37 21.87 -14.54
N LYS A 1019 -23.21 22.91 -13.72
CA LYS A 1019 -21.98 23.71 -13.61
C LYS A 1019 -21.28 23.32 -12.30
N PHE A 1020 -20.09 22.71 -12.39
CA PHE A 1020 -19.26 22.36 -11.23
C PHE A 1020 -18.03 23.26 -11.19
N THR A 1021 -17.72 23.80 -10.00
CA THR A 1021 -16.49 24.57 -9.72
C THR A 1021 -15.78 23.90 -8.54
N ILE A 1022 -14.52 23.50 -8.73
CA ILE A 1022 -13.66 22.98 -7.65
C ILE A 1022 -12.72 24.11 -7.24
N HIS A 1023 -12.76 24.53 -5.99
CA HIS A 1023 -11.78 25.45 -5.42
C HIS A 1023 -10.67 24.65 -4.73
N ASN A 1024 -9.43 24.86 -5.16
CA ASN A 1024 -8.24 24.26 -4.55
C ASN A 1024 -7.45 25.40 -3.90
N ASP A 1025 -7.50 25.49 -2.58
CA ASP A 1025 -6.88 26.59 -1.83
C ASP A 1025 -5.47 26.20 -1.36
N SER A 1026 -4.60 25.81 -2.30
CA SER A 1026 -3.20 25.48 -2.03
C SER A 1026 -2.26 26.55 -2.57
N ARG A 1027 -1.58 27.26 -1.67
CA ARG A 1027 -0.45 28.16 -2.01
C ARG A 1027 0.81 27.34 -2.30
N TRP A 1028 0.88 26.62 -3.43
CA TRP A 1028 2.13 26.03 -3.92
C TRP A 1028 2.27 26.10 -5.45
N HIS A 1029 3.48 26.41 -5.90
CA HIS A 1029 3.86 26.66 -7.29
C HIS A 1029 3.77 25.40 -8.19
N PRO A 1030 3.34 25.53 -9.47
CA PRO A 1030 3.20 24.39 -10.38
C PRO A 1030 4.53 24.09 -11.10
N SER A 1031 5.25 23.07 -10.67
CA SER A 1031 6.38 22.55 -11.46
C SER A 1031 6.66 21.07 -11.25
N SER A 1032 5.66 20.20 -11.44
CA SER A 1032 5.87 18.78 -11.80
C SER A 1032 4.53 18.07 -12.01
N VAL A 1033 3.91 18.25 -13.18
CA VAL A 1033 2.95 17.28 -13.70
C VAL A 1033 3.28 17.07 -15.18
N SER A 1034 4.00 15.99 -15.47
CA SER A 1034 4.03 15.44 -16.82
C SER A 1034 2.66 14.85 -17.13
N LYS A 1035 2.12 15.23 -18.29
CA LYS A 1035 0.85 14.80 -18.87
C LYS A 1035 0.61 13.28 -18.74
N SER A 1036 -0.53 12.91 -18.18
CA SER A 1036 -1.37 11.80 -18.62
C SER A 1036 -2.72 12.39 -19.03
#